data_AF-A0A1J5WFF4-F1
#
_entry.id   AF-A0A1J5WFF4-F1
#
_cell.length_a   1.000
_cell.length_b   1.000
_cell.length_c   1.000
_cell.angle_alpha   90.00
_cell.angle_beta   90.00
_cell.angle_gamma   90.00
#
_symmetry.space_group_name_H-M   'P 1'
#
loop_
_entity.id
_entity.type
_entity.pdbx_description
1 polymer ?
#
loop_
_entity_poly.entity_id
_entity_poly.type
_entity_poly.pdbx_seq_one_letter_code
_entity_poly.pdbx_strand_id
1 'polypeptide(L)'
;MEPLRKKMFARYKNTSFMSLKDGVLVLSARAPISAPSEKEKQLLFEKKEEVLREKGRSDQGALCMICCVQREDRHSLFPVCREAHFFVCQECMLKEAEHQRENTQKLRCPHCQDDNFSVESYEEMLPVSFESPEDFFLKPEEPLTNNLLTNNTNVFIENIAISDTLFIKLLESTNVHTKGRVCVFPGKKQEDCIESDNTYPYGHLTKTYTPIALTPSQFDQTKTEMVLKNTRRNKQSKTRCGCSVFSFCNNPLSNILSVLQIDRGNNMDSLVLFADSEEYVGDILETDNGSICVGRLKELKLGKYGVNILPKLEIDRNNEMESLELYATEKKQIDEVSRECNESICIGKIKRLKLVYCAVNALPKLKTTKKNSLETLDLFAEKGDVAEILEADSRSIWVGEINHMKLRNSAVEVLPKLKIKITSHMESIELSAERLEHVSEILKAEDRSIQLGVVYKTRLEGYAAGILPKLKIEGEDEMDALTISADSEKCISEILKTPDRSICIGKVASLCLKGHAIGILSKTGEGCEVESLELYADEEEHLSAVRKTQDRSIRIGETKSLVLAMFAASTLPKLRIDENCLVESLSISADREEHVAEMLSCEDRSIWPGRIENLKLEKTAISILPKLRIDNETERTELSADKKEHVSMLLRRQNGSVLIQTRQLKLRKYALGILPKLKIDSRIDRLCLCAEKKEYISEALKTNEKSIQLGRVERLTLEEHAISILPRVLIDENNTIGSLNVLGGELEHLEGVLREEDKSIWIGEVKELRLEKTAISIFPKLRTGKELEMEGLALYAKKDRRFRN
;
A
#
# COMPACT_ATOMS: atom_id res chain seq x y z
N MET A 1 3.70 -32.45 35.46
CA MET A 1 2.67 -31.41 35.24
C MET A 1 2.86 -30.53 34.00
N GLU A 2 4.07 -30.18 33.56
CA GLU A 2 4.28 -29.41 32.30
C GLU A 2 4.18 -30.20 30.97
N PRO A 3 4.57 -31.49 30.88
CA PRO A 3 4.56 -32.20 29.59
C PRO A 3 3.16 -32.67 29.14
N LEU A 4 2.35 -33.24 30.05
CA LEU A 4 1.00 -33.72 29.73
C LEU A 4 -0.02 -32.58 29.48
N ARG A 5 0.12 -31.44 30.16
CA ARG A 5 -0.70 -30.24 29.89
C ARG A 5 -0.52 -29.67 28.48
N LYS A 6 0.63 -29.90 27.84
CA LYS A 6 0.90 -29.42 26.47
C LYS A 6 0.19 -30.24 25.38
N LYS A 7 -0.19 -31.49 25.66
CA LYS A 7 -0.83 -32.40 24.68
C LYS A 7 -2.36 -32.42 24.76
N MET A 8 -2.94 -31.98 25.88
CA MET A 8 -4.39 -31.82 26.03
C MET A 8 -4.86 -30.61 25.23
N PHE A 9 -5.77 -30.83 24.27
CA PHE A 9 -6.29 -29.76 23.41
C PHE A 9 -7.77 -29.47 23.62
N ALA A 10 -8.53 -30.41 24.20
CA ALA A 10 -9.96 -30.23 24.51
C ALA A 10 -10.36 -30.99 25.77
N ARG A 11 -11.47 -30.58 26.41
CA ARG A 11 -12.02 -31.18 27.64
C ARG A 11 -13.53 -31.20 27.55
N TYR A 12 -14.19 -32.25 28.05
CA TYR A 12 -15.64 -32.29 28.22
C TYR A 12 -15.98 -32.89 29.58
N LYS A 13 -16.57 -32.11 30.50
CA LYS A 13 -16.85 -32.52 31.88
C LYS A 13 -15.58 -33.09 32.54
N ASN A 14 -15.56 -34.40 32.82
CA ASN A 14 -14.44 -35.15 33.43
C ASN A 14 -13.59 -35.92 32.39
N THR A 15 -13.79 -35.66 31.10
CA THR A 15 -13.07 -36.28 30.00
C THR A 15 -12.08 -35.31 29.38
N SER A 16 -10.85 -35.75 29.14
CA SER A 16 -9.80 -35.00 28.47
C SER A 16 -9.50 -35.61 27.11
N PHE A 17 -9.31 -34.77 26.10
CA PHE A 17 -8.88 -35.16 24.75
C PHE A 17 -7.43 -34.73 24.55
N MET A 18 -6.58 -35.69 24.18
CA MET A 18 -5.15 -35.48 23.97
C MET A 18 -4.75 -35.87 22.56
N SER A 19 -3.87 -35.08 21.95
CA SER A 19 -3.34 -35.39 20.63
C SER A 19 -2.14 -36.31 20.79
N LEU A 20 -2.19 -37.47 20.15
CA LEU A 20 -1.08 -38.40 20.01
C LEU A 20 -0.64 -38.47 18.55
N LYS A 21 0.53 -39.09 18.30
CA LYS A 21 1.05 -39.30 16.95
C LYS A 21 0.05 -40.08 16.09
N ASP A 22 -0.56 -41.11 16.68
CA ASP A 22 -1.39 -42.10 15.97
C ASP A 22 -2.91 -41.89 16.15
N GLY A 23 -3.35 -40.82 16.81
CA GLY A 23 -4.78 -40.62 17.05
C GLY A 23 -5.14 -39.55 18.09
N VAL A 24 -6.41 -39.55 18.49
CA VAL A 24 -6.94 -38.75 19.59
C VAL A 24 -7.21 -39.68 20.77
N LEU A 25 -6.52 -39.45 21.88
CA LEU A 25 -6.75 -40.19 23.12
C LEU A 25 -7.87 -39.52 23.93
N VAL A 26 -8.88 -40.31 24.29
CA VAL A 26 -10.00 -39.90 25.15
C VAL A 26 -9.75 -40.49 26.54
N LEU A 27 -9.66 -39.65 27.58
CA LEU A 27 -9.41 -40.08 28.96
C LEU A 27 -10.50 -39.57 29.90
N SER A 28 -11.24 -40.49 30.50
CA SER A 28 -12.27 -40.24 31.51
C SER A 28 -11.72 -40.44 32.92
N ALA A 29 -11.82 -39.41 33.75
CA ALA A 29 -11.28 -39.41 35.11
C ALA A 29 -11.97 -40.40 36.08
N ARG A 30 -13.02 -41.12 35.64
CA ARG A 30 -13.77 -42.09 36.46
C ARG A 30 -13.43 -43.55 36.18
N ALA A 31 -12.63 -43.84 35.16
CA ALA A 31 -12.18 -45.21 34.89
C ALA A 31 -10.90 -45.50 35.70
N PRO A 32 -10.83 -46.59 36.48
CA PRO A 32 -9.61 -46.97 37.15
C PRO A 32 -8.52 -47.21 36.10
N ILE A 33 -7.38 -46.54 36.26
CA ILE A 33 -6.17 -46.90 35.52
C ILE A 33 -5.85 -48.33 35.99
N SER A 34 -6.05 -49.32 35.13
CA SER A 34 -5.74 -50.70 35.47
C SER A 34 -4.26 -50.81 35.82
N ALA A 35 -3.93 -51.65 36.81
CA ALA A 35 -2.55 -51.95 37.15
C ALA A 35 -1.76 -52.34 35.88
N PRO A 36 -0.48 -51.93 35.75
CA PRO A 36 0.32 -52.24 34.56
C PRO A 36 0.35 -53.75 34.30
N SER A 37 0.13 -54.13 33.05
CA SER A 37 0.24 -55.51 32.58
C SER A 37 1.66 -56.05 32.82
N GLU A 38 1.81 -57.38 32.91
CA GLU A 38 3.12 -58.02 33.06
C GLU A 38 4.10 -57.64 31.93
N LYS A 39 3.59 -57.36 30.73
CA LYS A 39 4.39 -56.84 29.61
C LYS A 39 4.96 -55.45 29.87
N GLU A 40 4.17 -54.56 30.47
CA GLU A 40 4.61 -53.20 30.80
C GLU A 40 5.61 -53.22 31.96
N LYS A 41 5.41 -54.09 32.96
CA LYS A 41 6.40 -54.34 34.03
C LYS A 41 7.74 -54.85 33.46
N GLN A 42 7.68 -55.73 32.46
CA GLN A 42 8.87 -56.26 31.79
C GLN A 42 9.63 -55.18 31.01
N LEU A 43 8.95 -54.29 30.28
CA LEU A 43 9.59 -53.19 29.55
C LEU A 43 10.29 -52.21 30.49
N LEU A 44 9.66 -51.91 31.63
CA LEU A 44 10.25 -51.08 32.68
C LEU A 44 11.49 -51.72 33.29
N PHE A 45 11.44 -53.03 33.49
CA PHE A 45 12.58 -53.80 33.94
C PHE A 45 13.74 -53.72 32.91
N GLU A 46 13.45 -53.87 31.63
CA GLU A 46 14.47 -53.77 30.57
C GLU A 46 15.13 -52.39 30.52
N LYS A 47 14.34 -51.32 30.55
CA LYS A 47 14.86 -49.94 30.60
C LYS A 47 15.65 -49.64 31.86
N LYS A 48 15.19 -50.15 33.00
CA LYS A 48 15.93 -50.07 34.26
C LYS A 48 17.29 -50.76 34.13
N GLU A 49 17.32 -51.99 33.59
CA GLU A 49 18.55 -52.76 33.41
C GLU A 49 19.49 -52.13 32.38
N GLU A 50 18.97 -51.47 31.36
CA GLU A 50 19.75 -50.66 30.42
C GLU A 50 20.47 -49.53 31.16
N VAL A 51 19.73 -48.70 31.90
CA VAL A 51 20.29 -47.58 32.67
C VAL A 51 21.32 -48.04 33.70
N LEU A 52 21.02 -49.11 34.44
CA LEU A 52 21.95 -49.67 35.43
C LEU A 52 23.24 -50.18 34.79
N ARG A 53 23.13 -50.85 33.64
CA ARG A 53 24.27 -51.41 32.90
C ARG A 53 25.13 -50.34 32.26
N GLU A 54 24.53 -49.34 31.62
CA GLU A 54 25.25 -48.21 31.02
C GLU A 54 26.06 -47.43 32.06
N LYS A 55 25.55 -47.31 33.28
CA LYS A 55 26.20 -46.55 34.36
C LYS A 55 27.05 -47.41 35.30
N GLY A 56 27.12 -48.72 35.07
CA GLY A 56 27.85 -49.65 35.93
C GLY A 56 27.34 -49.67 37.39
N ARG A 57 26.05 -49.41 37.59
CA ARG A 57 25.42 -49.34 38.92
C ARG A 57 24.56 -50.57 39.20
N SER A 58 24.36 -50.84 40.48
CA SER A 58 23.47 -51.91 40.96
C SER A 58 22.40 -51.32 41.87
N ASP A 59 21.19 -51.86 41.78
CA ASP A 59 20.07 -51.56 42.67
C ASP A 59 20.03 -52.52 43.89
N GLN A 60 21.05 -53.36 44.06
CA GLN A 60 21.16 -54.29 45.18
C GLN A 60 21.37 -53.53 46.50
N GLY A 61 20.42 -53.67 47.42
CA GLY A 61 20.39 -52.91 48.68
C GLY A 61 19.76 -51.53 48.57
N ALA A 62 19.25 -51.13 47.40
CA ALA A 62 18.52 -49.87 47.25
C ALA A 62 17.19 -49.90 48.02
N LEU A 63 16.79 -48.72 48.50
CA LEU A 63 15.50 -48.45 49.14
C LEU A 63 14.71 -47.49 48.26
N CYS A 64 13.38 -47.59 48.31
CA CYS A 64 12.53 -46.54 47.76
C CYS A 64 12.82 -45.23 48.50
N MET A 65 13.12 -44.15 47.77
CA MET A 65 13.42 -42.85 48.37
C MET A 65 12.21 -42.20 49.05
N ILE A 66 10.99 -42.70 48.78
CA ILE A 66 9.74 -42.17 49.35
C ILE A 66 9.33 -42.99 50.59
N CYS A 67 9.06 -44.28 50.42
CA CYS A 67 8.55 -45.12 51.51
C CYS A 67 9.64 -45.89 52.26
N CYS A 68 10.90 -45.76 51.86
CA CYS A 68 12.05 -46.49 52.42
C CYS A 68 11.91 -48.02 52.40
N VAL A 69 10.95 -48.57 51.66
CA VAL A 69 10.78 -50.02 51.50
C VAL A 69 11.96 -50.57 50.70
N GLN A 70 12.54 -51.65 51.21
CA GLN A 70 13.63 -52.37 50.58
C GLN A 70 13.10 -53.25 49.46
N ARG A 71 13.93 -53.44 48.44
CA ARG A 71 13.66 -54.34 47.31
C ARG A 71 13.17 -55.72 47.77
N GLU A 72 11.93 -56.07 47.46
CA GLU A 72 11.37 -57.41 47.69
C GLU A 72 11.69 -58.34 46.51
N ASP A 73 11.83 -57.81 45.29
CA ASP A 73 12.08 -58.57 44.07
C ASP A 73 12.83 -57.76 42.98
N ARG A 74 13.05 -58.32 41.78
CA ARG A 74 13.83 -57.63 40.75
C ARG A 74 13.11 -56.44 40.10
N HIS A 75 11.80 -56.34 40.27
CA HIS A 75 10.90 -55.40 39.59
C HIS A 75 10.42 -54.25 40.49
N SER A 76 10.77 -54.24 41.78
CA SER A 76 10.13 -53.39 42.79
C SER A 76 10.67 -51.96 42.91
N LEU A 77 11.81 -51.62 42.29
CA LEU A 77 12.44 -50.29 42.39
C LEU A 77 12.95 -49.79 41.04
N PHE A 78 12.69 -48.52 40.71
CA PHE A 78 13.05 -47.89 39.43
C PHE A 78 13.88 -46.62 39.64
N PRO A 79 14.92 -46.37 38.81
CA PRO A 79 15.78 -45.20 38.96
C PRO A 79 15.02 -43.91 38.65
N VAL A 80 15.24 -42.88 39.49
CA VAL A 80 14.55 -41.58 39.36
C VAL A 80 15.18 -40.69 38.27
N CYS A 81 16.45 -40.93 37.93
CA CYS A 81 17.24 -40.26 36.89
C CYS A 81 18.09 -41.27 36.10
N ARG A 82 18.59 -40.92 34.91
CA ARG A 82 19.48 -41.75 34.07
C ARG A 82 20.81 -42.08 34.73
N GLU A 83 21.23 -41.31 35.72
CA GLU A 83 22.41 -41.63 36.54
C GLU A 83 22.12 -42.60 37.69
N ALA A 84 20.87 -43.02 37.87
CA ALA A 84 20.42 -43.95 38.93
C ALA A 84 20.95 -43.59 40.34
N HIS A 85 20.81 -42.32 40.75
CA HIS A 85 21.20 -41.87 42.11
C HIS A 85 20.22 -42.34 43.19
N PHE A 86 18.94 -42.34 42.87
CA PHE A 86 17.87 -42.77 43.77
C PHE A 86 16.88 -43.64 43.03
N PHE A 87 16.15 -44.44 43.79
CA PHE A 87 15.14 -45.35 43.27
C PHE A 87 13.80 -45.10 43.94
N VAL A 88 12.71 -45.36 43.24
CA VAL A 88 11.35 -45.29 43.78
C VAL A 88 10.63 -46.60 43.49
N CYS A 89 9.80 -47.07 44.44
CA CYS A 89 8.97 -48.25 44.20
C CYS A 89 7.77 -47.92 43.32
N GLN A 90 7.25 -48.95 42.64
CA GLN A 90 6.12 -48.82 41.73
C GLN A 90 4.90 -48.18 42.41
N GLU A 91 4.57 -48.58 43.63
CA GLU A 91 3.43 -48.02 44.37
C GLU A 91 3.60 -46.54 44.71
N CYS A 92 4.79 -46.11 45.12
CA CYS A 92 5.05 -44.69 45.40
C CYS A 92 5.09 -43.87 44.12
N MET A 93 5.56 -44.47 43.01
CA MET A 93 5.50 -43.85 41.69
C MET A 93 4.05 -43.65 41.22
N LEU A 94 3.18 -44.64 41.42
CA LEU A 94 1.74 -44.58 41.10
C LEU A 94 0.99 -43.59 42.01
N LYS A 95 1.24 -43.62 43.32
CA LYS A 95 0.61 -42.68 44.28
C LYS A 95 0.94 -41.22 43.98
N GLU A 96 2.20 -40.92 43.63
CA GLU A 96 2.62 -39.58 43.20
C GLU A 96 2.08 -39.18 41.82
N ALA A 97 1.75 -40.13 40.96
CA ALA A 97 1.06 -39.86 39.70
C ALA A 97 -0.44 -39.56 39.92
N GLU A 98 -1.09 -40.24 40.87
CA GLU A 98 -2.52 -40.08 41.20
C GLU A 98 -2.82 -38.80 42.01
N HIS A 99 -1.91 -38.37 42.90
CA HIS A 99 -2.15 -37.27 43.86
C HIS A 99 -1.77 -35.86 43.34
N GLN A 100 -1.58 -35.64 42.03
CA GLN A 100 -1.17 -34.35 41.44
C GLN A 100 -2.25 -33.24 41.46
N ARG A 101 -3.05 -33.16 42.52
CA ARG A 101 -4.03 -32.08 42.73
C ARG A 101 -3.50 -30.96 43.62
N GLU A 102 -2.60 -31.17 44.58
CA GLU A 102 -2.15 -30.10 45.50
C GLU A 102 -0.69 -30.28 45.96
N ASN A 103 0.23 -29.47 45.44
CA ASN A 103 1.54 -29.10 46.02
C ASN A 103 2.46 -30.21 46.60
N THR A 104 2.47 -31.44 46.07
CA THR A 104 3.43 -32.49 46.46
C THR A 104 4.76 -32.40 45.71
N GLN A 105 5.84 -32.77 46.40
CA GLN A 105 7.23 -32.67 45.96
C GLN A 105 7.48 -33.65 44.79
N LYS A 106 7.71 -33.12 43.58
CA LYS A 106 7.97 -33.94 42.37
C LYS A 106 8.98 -35.05 42.67
N LEU A 107 8.73 -36.27 42.15
CA LEU A 107 9.72 -37.33 42.00
C LEU A 107 10.92 -36.81 41.20
N ARG A 108 11.87 -36.20 41.91
CA ARG A 108 13.08 -35.61 41.34
C ARG A 108 14.25 -36.19 42.07
N CYS A 109 15.27 -36.52 41.29
CA CYS A 109 16.57 -36.80 41.83
C CYS A 109 17.14 -35.51 42.45
N PRO A 110 17.44 -35.47 43.76
CA PRO A 110 18.11 -34.33 44.40
C PRO A 110 19.43 -33.91 43.73
N HIS A 111 20.10 -34.84 43.03
CA HIS A 111 21.38 -34.61 42.36
C HIS A 111 21.26 -34.25 40.87
N CYS A 112 20.14 -34.56 40.21
CA CYS A 112 19.94 -34.35 38.78
C CYS A 112 18.62 -33.62 38.54
N GLN A 113 18.57 -32.33 38.90
CA GLN A 113 17.31 -31.56 38.95
C GLN A 113 16.62 -31.37 37.59
N ASP A 114 17.37 -31.54 36.49
CA ASP A 114 16.90 -31.42 35.10
C ASP A 114 16.65 -32.77 34.40
N ASP A 115 16.96 -33.89 35.05
CA ASP A 115 16.76 -35.23 34.49
C ASP A 115 15.38 -35.76 34.88
N ASN A 116 14.48 -35.84 33.90
CA ASN A 116 13.11 -36.30 34.06
C ASN A 116 12.91 -37.78 33.72
N PHE A 117 13.97 -38.60 33.70
CA PHE A 117 13.90 -40.00 33.26
C PHE A 117 12.74 -40.82 33.85
N SER A 118 12.49 -40.71 35.16
CA SER A 118 11.37 -41.42 35.80
C SER A 118 10.01 -40.96 35.31
N VAL A 119 9.87 -39.67 35.00
CA VAL A 119 8.64 -39.10 34.44
C VAL A 119 8.50 -39.45 32.96
N GLU A 120 9.57 -39.39 32.17
CA GLU A 120 9.59 -39.81 30.76
C GLU A 120 9.25 -41.30 30.62
N SER A 121 9.87 -42.15 31.45
CA SER A 121 9.62 -43.58 31.49
C SER A 121 8.19 -43.89 31.95
N TYR A 122 7.60 -43.07 32.83
CA TYR A 122 6.20 -43.17 33.25
C TYR A 122 5.21 -42.62 32.22
N GLU A 123 5.55 -41.58 31.46
CA GLU A 123 4.70 -41.08 30.36
C GLU A 123 4.58 -42.12 29.23
N GLU A 124 5.59 -42.96 29.03
CA GLU A 124 5.51 -44.16 28.20
C GLU A 124 4.69 -45.30 28.83
N MET A 125 4.42 -45.26 30.15
CA MET A 125 3.51 -46.18 30.86
C MET A 125 2.04 -45.73 30.85
N LEU A 126 1.68 -44.55 30.31
CA LEU A 126 0.27 -44.23 30.13
C LEU A 126 -0.36 -45.37 29.34
N PRO A 127 -1.44 -46.01 29.83
CA PRO A 127 -1.82 -47.36 29.41
C PRO A 127 -1.80 -47.47 27.90
N VAL A 128 -0.85 -48.22 27.34
CA VAL A 128 -0.79 -48.42 25.88
C VAL A 128 -1.81 -49.49 25.46
N SER A 129 -2.60 -50.03 26.40
CA SER A 129 -3.74 -50.91 26.13
C SER A 129 -5.08 -50.17 26.10
N PHE A 130 -5.17 -49.01 25.44
CA PHE A 130 -6.49 -48.52 25.05
C PHE A 130 -6.92 -49.25 23.79
N GLU A 131 -8.05 -49.95 23.89
CA GLU A 131 -8.68 -50.50 22.70
C GLU A 131 -9.00 -49.34 21.74
N SER A 132 -8.69 -49.55 20.46
CA SER A 132 -9.14 -48.66 19.39
C SER A 132 -10.48 -49.20 18.92
N PRO A 133 -11.61 -48.61 19.35
CA PRO A 133 -12.90 -49.13 18.95
C PRO A 133 -13.08 -49.02 17.43
N GLU A 134 -13.79 -49.99 16.84
CA GLU A 134 -14.26 -49.87 15.46
C GLU A 134 -15.25 -48.71 15.33
N ASP A 135 -16.21 -48.60 16.27
CA ASP A 135 -17.22 -47.55 16.31
C ASP A 135 -17.19 -46.80 17.65
N PHE A 136 -17.19 -45.48 17.59
CA PHE A 136 -17.18 -44.58 18.74
C PHE A 136 -18.29 -43.53 18.59
N PHE A 137 -19.21 -43.46 19.56
CA PHE A 137 -20.33 -42.53 19.54
C PHE A 137 -20.07 -41.35 20.47
N LEU A 138 -20.00 -40.14 19.90
CA LEU A 138 -19.81 -38.92 20.66
C LEU A 138 -21.18 -38.35 21.07
N LYS A 139 -21.60 -38.63 22.31
CA LYS A 139 -22.89 -38.18 22.88
C LYS A 139 -22.69 -37.37 24.17
N PRO A 140 -23.53 -36.35 24.47
CA PRO A 140 -23.35 -35.49 25.66
C PRO A 140 -23.78 -36.16 26.98
N GLU A 141 -24.67 -37.14 26.91
CA GLU A 141 -25.37 -37.69 28.09
C GLU A 141 -24.70 -38.97 28.64
N GLU A 142 -23.81 -39.60 27.87
CA GLU A 142 -23.12 -40.83 28.26
C GLU A 142 -21.66 -40.54 28.69
N PRO A 143 -21.15 -41.15 29.79
CA PRO A 143 -19.75 -41.01 30.16
C PRO A 143 -18.86 -41.66 29.09
N LEU A 144 -18.00 -40.86 28.47
CA LEU A 144 -17.03 -41.37 27.49
C LEU A 144 -16.06 -42.34 28.17
N THR A 145 -15.78 -43.47 27.53
CA THR A 145 -14.80 -44.45 27.99
C THR A 145 -13.40 -44.11 27.49
N ASN A 146 -12.38 -44.67 28.14
CA ASN A 146 -11.00 -44.43 27.73
C ASN A 146 -10.71 -45.17 26.42
N ASN A 147 -10.45 -44.44 25.34
CA ASN A 147 -10.21 -45.03 24.01
C ASN A 147 -9.13 -44.27 23.26
N LEU A 148 -8.42 -44.98 22.38
CA LEU A 148 -7.57 -44.37 21.37
C LEU A 148 -8.33 -44.32 20.03
N LEU A 149 -8.70 -43.12 19.59
CA LEU A 149 -9.38 -42.94 18.32
C LEU A 149 -8.36 -42.79 17.20
N THR A 150 -8.34 -43.75 16.28
CA THR A 150 -7.37 -43.82 15.17
C THR A 150 -8.07 -43.62 13.82
N ASN A 151 -7.30 -43.66 12.74
CA ASN A 151 -7.81 -43.57 11.37
C ASN A 151 -8.75 -44.73 10.96
N ASN A 152 -8.78 -45.81 11.75
CA ASN A 152 -9.67 -46.94 11.56
C ASN A 152 -10.96 -46.82 12.38
N THR A 153 -11.03 -45.89 13.34
CA THR A 153 -12.19 -45.69 14.19
C THR A 153 -13.25 -44.84 13.49
N ASN A 154 -14.48 -45.34 13.40
CA ASN A 154 -15.65 -44.58 12.99
C ASN A 154 -16.16 -43.75 14.17
N VAL A 155 -16.12 -42.43 14.04
CA VAL A 155 -16.61 -41.50 15.06
C VAL A 155 -17.97 -40.94 14.64
N PHE A 156 -19.04 -41.35 15.32
CA PHE A 156 -20.40 -40.88 15.07
C PHE A 156 -20.73 -39.68 15.94
N ILE A 157 -21.02 -38.55 15.30
CA ILE A 157 -21.41 -37.28 15.93
C ILE A 157 -22.88 -37.02 15.59
N GLU A 158 -23.77 -37.12 16.58
CA GLU A 158 -25.21 -36.99 16.35
C GLU A 158 -25.89 -36.08 17.37
N ASN A 159 -26.56 -35.02 16.89
CA ASN A 159 -27.35 -34.08 17.71
C ASN A 159 -26.56 -33.42 18.87
N ILE A 160 -25.36 -32.89 18.56
CA ILE A 160 -24.50 -32.20 19.55
C ILE A 160 -23.93 -30.90 18.99
N ALA A 161 -23.54 -29.99 19.88
CA ALA A 161 -22.58 -28.94 19.55
C ALA A 161 -21.17 -29.38 19.96
N ILE A 162 -20.16 -29.12 19.13
CA ILE A 162 -18.76 -29.54 19.32
C ILE A 162 -17.82 -28.37 19.05
N SER A 163 -16.74 -28.25 19.84
CA SER A 163 -15.74 -27.21 19.60
C SER A 163 -15.01 -27.45 18.27
N ASP A 164 -14.64 -26.39 17.56
CA ASP A 164 -13.82 -26.41 16.34
C ASP A 164 -12.53 -27.21 16.52
N THR A 165 -11.88 -27.06 17.67
CA THR A 165 -10.61 -27.69 18.00
C THR A 165 -10.77 -29.21 18.08
N LEU A 166 -11.83 -29.69 18.75
CA LEU A 166 -12.13 -31.12 18.81
C LEU A 166 -12.60 -31.64 17.46
N PHE A 167 -13.50 -30.94 16.79
CA PHE A 167 -14.02 -31.35 15.50
C PHE A 167 -12.92 -31.50 14.45
N ILE A 168 -12.04 -30.51 14.32
CA ILE A 168 -10.90 -30.55 13.39
C ILE A 168 -9.96 -31.70 13.73
N LYS A 169 -9.62 -31.91 15.01
CA LYS A 169 -8.73 -33.02 15.42
C LYS A 169 -9.32 -34.40 15.12
N LEU A 170 -10.64 -34.54 15.25
CA LEU A 170 -11.34 -35.77 14.86
C LEU A 170 -11.34 -35.96 13.35
N LEU A 171 -11.60 -34.89 12.57
CA LEU A 171 -11.54 -34.94 11.11
C LEU A 171 -10.16 -35.34 10.57
N GLU A 172 -9.09 -34.94 11.25
CA GLU A 172 -7.72 -35.29 10.87
C GLU A 172 -7.37 -36.74 11.20
N SER A 173 -7.94 -37.30 12.26
CA SER A 173 -7.40 -38.50 12.90
C SER A 173 -8.33 -39.71 12.85
N THR A 174 -9.59 -39.57 12.42
CA THR A 174 -10.62 -40.62 12.52
C THR A 174 -11.57 -40.63 11.32
N ASN A 175 -12.43 -41.64 11.18
CA ASN A 175 -13.50 -41.67 10.18
C ASN A 175 -14.76 -41.03 10.77
N VAL A 176 -14.95 -39.72 10.58
CA VAL A 176 -16.07 -38.99 11.19
C VAL A 176 -17.35 -39.18 10.36
N HIS A 177 -18.46 -39.51 11.04
CA HIS A 177 -19.81 -39.60 10.50
C HIS A 177 -20.73 -38.66 11.29
N THR A 178 -21.34 -37.71 10.62
CA THR A 178 -22.26 -36.74 11.22
C THR A 178 -23.69 -37.09 10.88
N LYS A 179 -24.59 -37.01 11.86
CA LYS A 179 -26.02 -37.29 11.67
C LYS A 179 -26.86 -36.30 12.48
N GLY A 180 -28.02 -35.92 11.95
CA GLY A 180 -28.88 -34.95 12.63
C GLY A 180 -28.25 -33.56 12.75
N ARG A 181 -28.49 -32.87 13.87
CA ARG A 181 -28.04 -31.48 14.10
C ARG A 181 -26.66 -31.46 14.76
N VAL A 182 -25.61 -31.26 13.97
CA VAL A 182 -24.25 -31.02 14.50
C VAL A 182 -23.91 -29.54 14.39
N CYS A 183 -23.51 -28.91 15.50
CA CYS A 183 -23.10 -27.50 15.54
C CYS A 183 -21.62 -27.35 15.87
N VAL A 184 -20.85 -26.51 15.17
CA VAL A 184 -19.45 -26.21 15.51
C VAL A 184 -19.33 -24.83 16.16
N PHE A 185 -18.63 -24.74 17.30
CA PHE A 185 -18.38 -23.49 18.04
C PHE A 185 -16.88 -23.30 18.36
N PRO A 186 -16.37 -22.08 18.63
CA PRO A 186 -14.96 -21.92 18.94
C PRO A 186 -14.59 -22.55 20.28
N GLY A 187 -13.59 -23.41 20.27
CA GLY A 187 -13.01 -23.99 21.48
C GLY A 187 -12.19 -22.96 22.25
N LYS A 188 -12.42 -22.87 23.56
CA LYS A 188 -11.53 -22.16 24.49
C LYS A 188 -10.79 -23.16 25.36
N LYS A 189 -9.52 -22.85 25.65
CA LYS A 189 -8.73 -23.67 26.59
C LYS A 189 -9.47 -23.72 27.93
N GLN A 190 -9.70 -24.94 28.42
CA GLN A 190 -10.36 -25.28 29.70
C GLN A 190 -11.89 -25.25 29.71
N GLU A 191 -12.58 -24.86 28.62
CA GLU A 191 -14.04 -24.98 28.51
C GLU A 191 -14.47 -26.36 27.99
N ASP A 192 -15.75 -26.68 28.18
CA ASP A 192 -16.33 -27.93 27.69
C ASP A 192 -16.46 -27.89 26.16
N CYS A 193 -15.89 -28.89 25.49
CA CYS A 193 -15.79 -28.98 24.03
C CYS A 193 -17.00 -29.66 23.38
N ILE A 194 -18.00 -30.07 24.15
CA ILE A 194 -19.24 -30.70 23.70
C ILE A 194 -20.39 -30.10 24.50
N GLU A 195 -21.51 -29.80 23.84
CA GLU A 195 -22.74 -29.34 24.48
C GLU A 195 -23.96 -30.05 23.89
N SER A 196 -25.04 -30.16 24.68
CA SER A 196 -26.31 -30.75 24.22
C SER A 196 -27.09 -29.81 23.30
N ASP A 197 -27.70 -30.36 22.24
CA ASP A 197 -28.52 -29.64 21.26
C ASP A 197 -29.76 -28.95 21.88
N ASN A 198 -30.31 -29.50 22.98
CA ASN A 198 -31.53 -28.98 23.63
C ASN A 198 -31.36 -27.64 24.37
N THR A 199 -30.13 -27.16 24.55
CA THR A 199 -29.87 -25.83 25.13
C THR A 199 -30.12 -24.68 24.15
N TYR A 200 -30.44 -24.99 22.88
CA TYR A 200 -30.52 -24.03 21.78
C TYR A 200 -31.90 -24.06 21.09
N PRO A 201 -32.93 -23.45 21.71
CA PRO A 201 -34.25 -23.39 21.11
C PRO A 201 -34.24 -22.43 19.90
N TYR A 202 -34.62 -22.99 18.75
CA TYR A 202 -35.21 -22.32 17.60
C TYR A 202 -34.64 -20.95 17.15
N GLY A 203 -33.95 -20.98 16.02
CA GLY A 203 -34.09 -19.92 15.02
C GLY A 203 -33.05 -18.80 15.04
N HIS A 204 -32.22 -18.68 16.07
CA HIS A 204 -31.17 -17.66 16.06
C HIS A 204 -29.93 -18.09 16.86
N LEU A 205 -28.75 -18.05 16.24
CA LEU A 205 -27.46 -17.93 16.94
C LEU A 205 -27.32 -16.54 17.59
N THR A 206 -28.39 -15.98 18.16
CA THR A 206 -28.40 -14.66 18.81
C THR A 206 -28.07 -14.83 20.28
N LYS A 207 -26.77 -14.84 20.62
CA LYS A 207 -26.17 -13.86 21.56
C LYS A 207 -24.79 -14.20 22.13
N THR A 208 -24.19 -15.37 21.95
CA THR A 208 -22.97 -15.69 22.73
C THR A 208 -21.85 -16.46 22.05
N TYR A 209 -21.95 -16.83 20.78
CA TYR A 209 -20.83 -17.50 20.10
C TYR A 209 -20.13 -16.55 19.13
N THR A 210 -18.84 -16.31 19.40
CA THR A 210 -17.89 -15.88 18.39
C THR A 210 -17.95 -16.88 17.22
N PRO A 211 -18.07 -16.45 15.97
CA PRO A 211 -17.97 -17.38 14.85
C PRO A 211 -16.55 -17.97 14.76
N ILE A 212 -16.41 -19.16 14.16
CA ILE A 212 -15.10 -19.81 13.98
C ILE A 212 -14.34 -19.17 12.81
N ALA A 213 -13.01 -19.22 12.88
CA ALA A 213 -12.13 -18.97 11.75
C ALA A 213 -11.61 -20.32 11.24
N LEU A 214 -11.67 -20.56 9.93
CA LEU A 214 -11.12 -21.73 9.25
C LEU A 214 -9.97 -21.29 8.34
N THR A 215 -8.76 -21.75 8.68
CA THR A 215 -7.50 -21.40 8.00
C THR A 215 -6.60 -22.64 7.90
N PRO A 216 -5.60 -22.68 6.98
CA PRO A 216 -4.79 -23.88 6.78
C PRO A 216 -3.97 -24.26 8.00
N SER A 217 -3.60 -23.29 8.86
CA SER A 217 -2.79 -23.52 10.06
C SER A 217 -3.50 -24.36 11.13
N GLN A 218 -4.83 -24.49 11.04
CA GLN A 218 -5.60 -25.32 11.94
C GLN A 218 -5.56 -26.80 11.56
N PHE A 219 -5.11 -27.12 10.34
CA PHE A 219 -5.07 -28.48 9.82
C PHE A 219 -3.64 -29.02 9.69
N ASP A 220 -3.43 -30.25 10.14
CA ASP A 220 -2.20 -30.99 9.92
C ASP A 220 -2.08 -31.41 8.44
N GLN A 221 -1.09 -30.85 7.74
CA GLN A 221 -0.85 -31.09 6.32
C GLN A 221 -0.68 -32.59 6.00
N THR A 222 -0.09 -33.37 6.91
CA THR A 222 0.11 -34.82 6.71
C THR A 222 -1.18 -35.62 6.80
N LYS A 223 -2.24 -35.04 7.38
CA LYS A 223 -3.56 -35.67 7.60
C LYS A 223 -4.65 -35.13 6.68
N THR A 224 -4.30 -34.31 5.68
CA THR A 224 -5.24 -33.68 4.72
C THR A 224 -6.14 -34.70 4.01
N GLU A 225 -5.60 -35.84 3.60
CA GLU A 225 -6.39 -36.90 2.93
C GLU A 225 -7.51 -37.45 3.81
N MET A 226 -7.29 -37.53 5.14
CA MET A 226 -8.30 -38.01 6.07
C MET A 226 -9.45 -37.02 6.17
N VAL A 227 -9.14 -35.73 6.28
CA VAL A 227 -10.15 -34.68 6.33
C VAL A 227 -10.97 -34.68 5.05
N LEU A 228 -10.35 -34.82 3.88
CA LEU A 228 -11.07 -34.94 2.60
C LEU A 228 -12.00 -36.14 2.55
N LYS A 229 -11.54 -37.32 2.99
CA LYS A 229 -12.38 -38.53 3.07
C LYS A 229 -13.58 -38.27 3.97
N ASN A 230 -13.39 -37.60 5.09
CA ASN A 230 -14.47 -37.23 6.00
C ASN A 230 -15.43 -36.22 5.39
N THR A 231 -14.94 -35.18 4.71
CA THR A 231 -15.79 -34.24 3.97
C THR A 231 -16.66 -34.96 2.94
N ARG A 232 -16.07 -35.87 2.15
CA ARG A 232 -16.81 -36.66 1.14
C ARG A 232 -17.86 -37.58 1.74
N ARG A 233 -17.55 -38.27 2.85
CA ARG A 233 -18.51 -39.13 3.58
C ARG A 233 -19.70 -38.33 4.11
N ASN A 234 -19.47 -37.09 4.53
CA ASN A 234 -20.48 -36.24 5.14
C ASN A 234 -21.17 -35.29 4.15
N LYS A 235 -21.07 -35.52 2.83
CA LYS A 235 -21.72 -34.67 1.81
C LYS A 235 -23.24 -34.51 2.02
N GLN A 236 -23.92 -35.53 2.56
CA GLN A 236 -25.37 -35.51 2.79
C GLN A 236 -25.76 -34.95 4.16
N SER A 237 -24.83 -34.91 5.12
CA SER A 237 -25.04 -34.47 6.49
C SER A 237 -24.55 -33.04 6.67
N LYS A 238 -25.49 -32.10 6.55
CA LYS A 238 -25.23 -30.66 6.70
C LYS A 238 -24.86 -30.33 8.15
N THR A 239 -23.61 -29.90 8.38
CA THR A 239 -23.11 -29.52 9.71
C THR A 239 -23.31 -28.03 9.92
N ARG A 240 -24.14 -27.63 10.90
CA ARG A 240 -24.43 -26.22 11.16
C ARG A 240 -23.21 -25.52 11.76
N CYS A 241 -22.86 -24.35 11.27
CA CYS A 241 -21.69 -23.62 11.76
C CYS A 241 -21.90 -22.11 11.67
N GLY A 242 -21.47 -21.35 12.68
CA GLY A 242 -21.22 -19.91 12.56
C GLY A 242 -19.76 -19.69 12.17
N CYS A 243 -19.49 -18.99 11.06
CA CYS A 243 -18.14 -18.82 10.52
C CYS A 243 -17.87 -17.34 10.23
N SER A 244 -16.83 -16.76 10.85
CA SER A 244 -16.42 -15.37 10.63
C SER A 244 -15.39 -15.28 9.52
N VAL A 245 -14.49 -16.26 9.43
CA VAL A 245 -13.40 -16.25 8.46
C VAL A 245 -13.27 -17.62 7.83
N PHE A 246 -13.27 -17.66 6.50
CA PHE A 246 -12.96 -18.85 5.72
C PHE A 246 -11.82 -18.52 4.77
N SER A 247 -10.61 -19.05 4.99
CA SER A 247 -9.44 -18.70 4.20
C SER A 247 -8.63 -19.93 3.82
N PHE A 248 -8.56 -20.24 2.52
CA PHE A 248 -7.73 -21.32 2.00
C PHE A 248 -7.05 -20.91 0.70
N CYS A 249 -5.79 -21.32 0.53
CA CYS A 249 -5.01 -21.11 -0.67
C CYS A 249 -4.38 -22.45 -1.06
N ASN A 250 -4.69 -22.92 -2.26
CA ASN A 250 -4.18 -24.16 -2.84
C ASN A 250 -4.27 -25.35 -1.88
N ASN A 251 -5.44 -25.49 -1.27
CA ASN A 251 -5.64 -26.48 -0.22
C ASN A 251 -6.93 -27.28 -0.49
N PRO A 252 -6.84 -28.61 -0.65
CA PRO A 252 -8.00 -29.47 -0.83
C PRO A 252 -9.07 -29.32 0.25
N LEU A 253 -8.67 -28.93 1.47
CA LEU A 253 -9.58 -28.70 2.61
C LEU A 253 -10.60 -27.60 2.34
N SER A 254 -10.37 -26.75 1.32
CA SER A 254 -11.35 -25.74 0.94
C SER A 254 -12.71 -26.37 0.58
N ASN A 255 -12.71 -27.61 0.09
CA ASN A 255 -13.91 -28.41 -0.15
C ASN A 255 -14.80 -28.63 1.08
N ILE A 256 -14.31 -28.39 2.31
CA ILE A 256 -15.16 -28.42 3.50
C ILE A 256 -16.31 -27.40 3.40
N LEU A 257 -16.15 -26.33 2.62
CA LEU A 257 -17.21 -25.33 2.44
C LEU A 257 -18.52 -25.95 1.93
N SER A 258 -18.48 -27.00 1.10
CA SER A 258 -19.69 -27.62 0.55
C SER A 258 -20.49 -28.44 1.56
N VAL A 259 -19.88 -28.81 2.70
CA VAL A 259 -20.55 -29.57 3.78
C VAL A 259 -21.01 -28.71 4.95
N LEU A 260 -20.52 -27.47 5.02
CA LEU A 260 -20.91 -26.52 6.07
C LEU A 260 -22.29 -25.94 5.78
N GLN A 261 -23.15 -25.98 6.78
CA GLN A 261 -24.44 -25.29 6.80
C GLN A 261 -24.33 -24.01 7.62
N ILE A 262 -23.89 -22.95 6.96
CA ILE A 262 -23.82 -21.64 7.59
C ILE A 262 -25.22 -21.03 7.61
N ASP A 263 -25.58 -20.46 8.77
CA ASP A 263 -26.89 -19.83 8.95
C ASP A 263 -27.04 -18.58 8.08
N ARG A 264 -28.24 -18.31 7.56
CA ARG A 264 -28.52 -17.08 6.78
C ARG A 264 -28.25 -15.80 7.58
N GLY A 265 -28.41 -15.84 8.90
CA GLY A 265 -28.09 -14.74 9.81
C GLY A 265 -26.61 -14.65 10.19
N ASN A 266 -25.74 -15.51 9.67
CA ASN A 266 -24.30 -15.45 9.92
C ASN A 266 -23.72 -14.13 9.38
N ASN A 267 -22.78 -13.55 10.14
CA ASN A 267 -21.98 -12.41 9.69
C ASN A 267 -20.55 -12.89 9.51
N MET A 268 -20.17 -13.17 8.26
CA MET A 268 -18.84 -13.53 7.86
C MET A 268 -18.03 -12.26 7.57
N ASP A 269 -16.89 -12.13 8.25
CA ASP A 269 -15.94 -11.05 8.01
C ASP A 269 -15.21 -11.27 6.68
N SER A 270 -14.77 -12.50 6.36
CA SER A 270 -13.98 -12.74 5.15
C SER A 270 -14.11 -14.16 4.61
N LEU A 271 -14.29 -14.28 3.29
CA LEU A 271 -14.14 -15.51 2.53
C LEU A 271 -13.04 -15.32 1.49
N VAL A 272 -11.93 -16.03 1.66
CA VAL A 272 -10.75 -16.00 0.79
C VAL A 272 -10.48 -17.40 0.26
N LEU A 273 -10.59 -17.61 -1.04
CA LEU A 273 -10.31 -18.91 -1.65
C LEU A 273 -9.50 -18.75 -2.94
N PHE A 274 -8.25 -19.22 -2.93
CA PHE A 274 -7.39 -19.30 -4.10
C PHE A 274 -7.14 -20.76 -4.46
N ALA A 275 -7.42 -21.15 -5.70
CA ALA A 275 -7.24 -22.52 -6.16
C ALA A 275 -6.60 -22.58 -7.55
N ASP A 276 -5.33 -22.95 -7.60
CA ASP A 276 -4.53 -23.16 -8.82
C ASP A 276 -5.00 -24.38 -9.63
N SER A 277 -5.69 -25.31 -8.96
CA SER A 277 -6.22 -26.55 -9.53
C SER A 277 -7.69 -26.70 -9.16
N GLU A 278 -8.48 -27.22 -10.10
CA GLU A 278 -9.91 -27.51 -9.91
C GLU A 278 -10.14 -28.52 -8.77
N GLU A 279 -9.20 -29.44 -8.54
CA GLU A 279 -9.31 -30.46 -7.49
C GLU A 279 -9.50 -29.86 -6.08
N TYR A 280 -9.00 -28.64 -5.85
CA TYR A 280 -9.11 -27.97 -4.56
C TYR A 280 -10.52 -27.46 -4.26
N VAL A 281 -11.34 -27.29 -5.30
CA VAL A 281 -12.72 -26.80 -5.23
C VAL A 281 -13.73 -27.77 -5.82
N GLY A 282 -13.31 -28.95 -6.30
CA GLY A 282 -14.17 -29.88 -7.04
C GLY A 282 -15.46 -30.26 -6.30
N ASP A 283 -15.39 -30.53 -5.00
CA ASP A 283 -16.60 -30.87 -4.21
C ASP A 283 -17.52 -29.66 -4.03
N ILE A 284 -17.00 -28.42 -4.11
CA ILE A 284 -17.82 -27.19 -4.14
C ILE A 284 -18.49 -27.04 -5.50
N LEU A 285 -17.76 -27.27 -6.60
CA LEU A 285 -18.27 -27.10 -7.96
C LEU A 285 -19.37 -28.12 -8.30
N GLU A 286 -19.33 -29.31 -7.69
CA GLU A 286 -20.39 -30.33 -7.78
C GLU A 286 -21.73 -29.91 -7.14
N THR A 287 -21.75 -28.84 -6.34
CA THR A 287 -22.98 -28.37 -5.70
C THR A 287 -23.87 -27.55 -6.64
N ASP A 288 -25.17 -27.47 -6.33
CA ASP A 288 -26.11 -26.62 -7.05
C ASP A 288 -25.79 -25.13 -6.81
N ASN A 289 -26.12 -24.29 -7.79
CA ASN A 289 -25.93 -22.83 -7.67
C ASN A 289 -26.78 -22.26 -6.52
N GLY A 290 -26.19 -21.35 -5.74
CA GLY A 290 -26.81 -20.78 -4.54
C GLY A 290 -27.11 -21.79 -3.42
N SER A 291 -26.49 -22.98 -3.43
CA SER A 291 -26.71 -23.99 -2.37
C SER A 291 -25.86 -23.78 -1.13
N ILE A 292 -24.77 -23.01 -1.24
CA ILE A 292 -23.83 -22.74 -0.15
C ILE A 292 -24.15 -21.38 0.47
N CYS A 293 -24.94 -21.37 1.54
CA CYS A 293 -25.21 -20.15 2.29
C CYS A 293 -23.93 -19.66 2.99
N VAL A 294 -23.62 -18.37 2.89
CA VAL A 294 -22.53 -17.73 3.65
C VAL A 294 -23.03 -16.61 4.58
N GLY A 295 -24.31 -16.28 4.50
CA GLY A 295 -24.95 -15.20 5.26
C GLY A 295 -24.58 -13.81 4.72
N ARG A 296 -24.34 -12.86 5.62
CA ARG A 296 -23.78 -11.55 5.32
C ARG A 296 -22.26 -11.65 5.27
N LEU A 297 -21.64 -11.02 4.28
CA LEU A 297 -20.23 -11.14 3.97
C LEU A 297 -19.61 -9.76 3.77
N LYS A 298 -18.60 -9.40 4.58
CA LYS A 298 -17.88 -8.13 4.41
C LYS A 298 -16.87 -8.18 3.27
N GLU A 299 -16.07 -9.25 3.18
CA GLU A 299 -15.05 -9.40 2.13
C GLU A 299 -15.13 -10.75 1.41
N LEU A 300 -15.10 -10.72 0.08
CA LEU A 300 -15.01 -11.91 -0.77
C LEU A 300 -13.81 -11.80 -1.70
N LYS A 301 -12.84 -12.71 -1.59
CA LYS A 301 -11.66 -12.79 -2.47
C LYS A 301 -11.53 -14.17 -3.07
N LEU A 302 -11.70 -14.27 -4.38
CA LEU A 302 -11.63 -15.54 -5.11
C LEU A 302 -10.57 -15.48 -6.19
N GLY A 303 -9.71 -16.49 -6.24
CA GLY A 303 -8.61 -16.55 -7.18
C GLY A 303 -8.50 -17.86 -7.93
N LYS A 304 -8.17 -17.76 -9.21
CA LYS A 304 -8.04 -18.86 -10.17
C LYS A 304 -9.32 -19.70 -10.18
N TYR A 305 -9.26 -21.02 -10.07
CA TYR A 305 -10.47 -21.88 -10.01
C TYR A 305 -11.39 -21.56 -8.84
N GLY A 306 -10.91 -20.83 -7.82
CA GLY A 306 -11.76 -20.31 -6.75
C GLY A 306 -12.85 -19.37 -7.25
N VAL A 307 -12.66 -18.67 -8.40
CA VAL A 307 -13.69 -17.79 -8.97
C VAL A 307 -14.94 -18.57 -9.39
N ASN A 308 -14.79 -19.81 -9.88
CA ASN A 308 -15.90 -20.67 -10.27
C ASN A 308 -16.85 -21.07 -9.12
N ILE A 309 -16.47 -20.84 -7.85
CA ILE A 309 -17.39 -21.09 -6.73
C ILE A 309 -18.43 -19.99 -6.59
N LEU A 310 -18.23 -18.81 -7.21
CA LEU A 310 -19.09 -17.65 -7.00
C LEU A 310 -20.59 -17.93 -7.25
N PRO A 311 -21.01 -18.63 -8.33
CA PRO A 311 -22.40 -18.99 -8.55
C PRO A 311 -22.96 -19.97 -7.51
N LYS A 312 -22.09 -20.69 -6.78
CA LYS A 312 -22.46 -21.66 -5.75
C LYS A 312 -22.85 -20.99 -4.43
N LEU A 313 -22.42 -19.75 -4.21
CA LEU A 313 -22.64 -19.02 -2.98
C LEU A 313 -24.04 -18.37 -2.93
N GLU A 314 -24.74 -18.54 -1.82
CA GLU A 314 -25.92 -17.76 -1.43
C GLU A 314 -25.51 -16.69 -0.41
N ILE A 315 -25.35 -15.46 -0.91
CA ILE A 315 -25.10 -14.25 -0.12
C ILE A 315 -26.44 -13.57 0.20
N ASP A 316 -26.60 -13.03 1.42
CA ASP A 316 -27.79 -12.27 1.79
C ASP A 316 -28.06 -11.13 0.77
N ARG A 317 -29.30 -11.01 0.27
CA ARG A 317 -29.68 -9.97 -0.70
C ARG A 317 -29.51 -8.56 -0.16
N ASN A 318 -29.57 -8.40 1.16
CA ASN A 318 -29.34 -7.14 1.87
C ASN A 318 -27.90 -6.99 2.35
N ASN A 319 -26.97 -7.83 1.87
CA ASN A 319 -25.57 -7.73 2.22
C ASN A 319 -24.98 -6.39 1.79
N GLU A 320 -24.18 -5.80 2.66
CA GLU A 320 -23.39 -4.60 2.39
C GLU A 320 -21.92 -4.97 2.48
N MET A 321 -21.37 -5.43 1.35
CA MET A 321 -20.01 -5.92 1.23
C MET A 321 -19.02 -4.74 1.12
N GLU A 322 -17.93 -4.81 1.86
CA GLU A 322 -16.84 -3.85 1.76
C GLU A 322 -15.97 -4.08 0.52
N SER A 323 -15.71 -5.34 0.15
CA SER A 323 -14.84 -5.68 -0.98
C SER A 323 -15.20 -6.99 -1.67
N LEU A 324 -15.29 -6.96 -3.00
CA LEU A 324 -15.31 -8.14 -3.88
C LEU A 324 -14.08 -8.11 -4.79
N GLU A 325 -13.21 -9.11 -4.68
CA GLU A 325 -12.00 -9.26 -5.48
C GLU A 325 -11.99 -10.61 -6.22
N LEU A 326 -11.98 -10.59 -7.55
CA LEU A 326 -11.89 -11.78 -8.39
C LEU A 326 -10.63 -11.74 -9.25
N TYR A 327 -9.89 -12.84 -9.28
CA TYR A 327 -8.65 -12.98 -10.03
C TYR A 327 -8.67 -14.27 -10.86
N ALA A 328 -8.59 -14.20 -12.19
CA ALA A 328 -8.58 -15.40 -13.03
C ALA A 328 -7.68 -15.21 -14.26
N THR A 329 -6.55 -15.92 -14.31
CA THR A 329 -5.54 -15.81 -15.38
C THR A 329 -5.89 -16.59 -16.64
N GLU A 330 -6.86 -17.50 -16.55
CA GLU A 330 -7.27 -18.36 -17.66
C GLU A 330 -8.79 -18.43 -17.77
N LYS A 331 -9.31 -18.55 -19.00
CA LYS A 331 -10.77 -18.62 -19.26
C LYS A 331 -11.45 -19.75 -18.48
N LYS A 332 -10.84 -20.93 -18.41
CA LYS A 332 -11.39 -22.10 -17.67
C LYS A 332 -11.68 -21.82 -16.18
N GLN A 333 -10.98 -20.85 -15.59
CA GLN A 333 -11.14 -20.47 -14.18
C GLN A 333 -12.40 -19.64 -13.91
N ILE A 334 -13.10 -19.22 -14.97
CA ILE A 334 -14.39 -18.50 -14.90
C ILE A 334 -15.52 -19.21 -15.63
N ASP A 335 -15.31 -20.43 -16.15
CA ASP A 335 -16.30 -21.14 -16.98
C ASP A 335 -17.66 -21.31 -16.28
N GLU A 336 -17.68 -21.59 -14.97
CA GLU A 336 -18.94 -21.68 -14.22
C GLU A 336 -19.65 -20.33 -14.16
N VAL A 337 -18.90 -19.25 -13.98
CA VAL A 337 -19.44 -17.88 -13.96
C VAL A 337 -19.93 -17.46 -15.35
N SER A 338 -19.19 -17.78 -16.42
CA SER A 338 -19.56 -17.44 -17.80
C SER A 338 -20.85 -18.13 -18.27
N ARG A 339 -21.16 -19.33 -17.76
CA ARG A 339 -22.41 -20.05 -18.08
C ARG A 339 -23.65 -19.41 -17.46
N GLU A 340 -23.47 -18.58 -16.45
CA GLU A 340 -24.58 -17.88 -15.82
C GLU A 340 -25.22 -16.85 -16.76
N CYS A 341 -26.52 -16.61 -16.55
CA CYS A 341 -27.21 -15.51 -17.20
C CYS A 341 -26.72 -14.16 -16.64
N ASN A 342 -26.80 -13.11 -17.44
CA ASN A 342 -26.50 -11.76 -16.97
C ASN A 342 -27.39 -11.39 -15.78
N GLU A 343 -26.82 -10.71 -14.79
CA GLU A 343 -27.49 -10.34 -13.54
C GLU A 343 -28.14 -11.52 -12.76
N SER A 344 -27.60 -12.74 -12.86
CA SER A 344 -28.07 -13.89 -12.07
C SER A 344 -27.37 -14.03 -10.71
N ILE A 345 -26.11 -13.62 -10.59
CA ILE A 345 -25.28 -13.82 -9.39
C ILE A 345 -25.50 -12.67 -8.40
N CYS A 346 -26.25 -12.92 -7.33
CA CYS A 346 -26.57 -11.88 -6.35
C CYS A 346 -25.43 -11.65 -5.33
N ILE A 347 -24.90 -10.43 -5.30
CA ILE A 347 -23.78 -10.04 -4.41
C ILE A 347 -24.13 -8.91 -3.43
N GLY A 348 -25.35 -8.38 -3.50
CA GLY A 348 -25.84 -7.31 -2.61
C GLY A 348 -25.37 -5.90 -3.02
N LYS A 349 -25.08 -5.06 -2.03
CA LYS A 349 -24.36 -3.79 -2.21
C LYS A 349 -22.87 -4.03 -2.01
N ILE A 350 -22.04 -3.34 -2.77
CA ILE A 350 -20.58 -3.45 -2.70
C ILE A 350 -19.98 -2.05 -2.69
N LYS A 351 -18.99 -1.82 -1.83
CA LYS A 351 -18.19 -0.60 -1.82
C LYS A 351 -17.02 -0.66 -2.82
N ARG A 352 -16.25 -1.75 -2.84
CA ARG A 352 -15.09 -1.92 -3.73
C ARG A 352 -15.24 -3.17 -4.59
N LEU A 353 -15.13 -3.02 -5.91
CA LEU A 353 -15.15 -4.12 -6.87
C LEU A 353 -13.82 -4.14 -7.64
N LYS A 354 -13.08 -5.25 -7.51
CA LYS A 354 -11.83 -5.46 -8.24
C LYS A 354 -11.87 -6.75 -9.05
N LEU A 355 -11.69 -6.65 -10.37
CA LEU A 355 -11.65 -7.80 -11.27
C LEU A 355 -10.35 -7.77 -12.08
N VAL A 356 -9.63 -8.89 -12.10
CA VAL A 356 -8.31 -8.99 -12.71
C VAL A 356 -8.26 -10.14 -13.72
N TYR A 357 -7.70 -9.86 -14.91
CA TYR A 357 -7.59 -10.74 -16.06
C TYR A 357 -8.96 -11.21 -16.57
N CYS A 358 -9.14 -12.49 -16.91
CA CYS A 358 -10.40 -13.07 -17.38
C CYS A 358 -11.58 -12.79 -16.42
N ALA A 359 -11.33 -12.57 -15.12
CA ALA A 359 -12.38 -12.26 -14.15
C ALA A 359 -13.21 -11.01 -14.48
N VAL A 360 -12.72 -10.12 -15.35
CA VAL A 360 -13.50 -8.98 -15.86
C VAL A 360 -14.78 -9.45 -16.56
N ASN A 361 -14.79 -10.62 -17.21
CA ASN A 361 -16.00 -11.19 -17.84
C ASN A 361 -17.07 -11.62 -16.83
N ALA A 362 -16.77 -11.67 -15.53
CA ALA A 362 -17.80 -11.89 -14.51
C ALA A 362 -18.74 -10.68 -14.39
N LEU A 363 -18.30 -9.48 -14.78
CA LEU A 363 -19.01 -8.23 -14.51
C LEU A 363 -20.48 -8.21 -14.99
N PRO A 364 -20.83 -8.67 -16.22
CA PRO A 364 -22.23 -8.72 -16.68
C PRO A 364 -23.10 -9.72 -15.89
N LYS A 365 -22.47 -10.72 -15.25
CA LYS A 365 -23.16 -11.79 -14.49
C LYS A 365 -23.53 -11.33 -13.08
N LEU A 366 -22.81 -10.34 -12.57
CA LEU A 366 -22.99 -9.80 -11.23
C LEU A 366 -24.28 -8.98 -11.12
N LYS A 367 -25.11 -9.31 -10.14
CA LYS A 367 -26.33 -8.58 -9.78
C LYS A 367 -26.14 -7.78 -8.50
N THR A 368 -25.99 -6.47 -8.67
CA THR A 368 -26.00 -5.51 -7.55
C THR A 368 -27.40 -4.93 -7.33
N THR A 369 -27.64 -4.31 -6.17
CA THR A 369 -28.90 -3.62 -5.93
C THR A 369 -29.00 -2.30 -6.73
N LYS A 370 -30.22 -1.84 -7.06
CA LYS A 370 -30.42 -0.56 -7.78
C LYS A 370 -29.86 0.67 -7.07
N LYS A 371 -29.67 0.59 -5.75
CA LYS A 371 -29.13 1.66 -4.90
C LYS A 371 -27.64 1.44 -4.57
N ASN A 372 -26.91 0.71 -5.42
CA ASN A 372 -25.49 0.47 -5.20
C ASN A 372 -24.69 1.75 -5.49
N SER A 373 -23.77 2.07 -4.58
CA SER A 373 -22.81 3.17 -4.72
C SER A 373 -21.43 2.60 -4.43
N LEU A 374 -20.63 2.44 -5.49
CA LEU A 374 -19.26 1.95 -5.44
C LEU A 374 -18.33 3.10 -5.08
N GLU A 375 -17.60 2.93 -3.97
CA GLU A 375 -16.43 3.73 -3.66
C GLU A 375 -15.35 3.51 -4.73
N THR A 376 -15.14 2.29 -5.21
CA THR A 376 -14.11 1.98 -6.23
C THR A 376 -14.50 0.84 -7.17
N LEU A 377 -14.28 1.05 -8.47
CA LEU A 377 -14.25 0.03 -9.53
C LEU A 377 -12.82 -0.07 -10.09
N ASP A 378 -12.14 -1.20 -9.91
CA ASP A 378 -10.77 -1.45 -10.39
C ASP A 378 -10.75 -2.68 -11.32
N LEU A 379 -10.58 -2.45 -12.62
CA LEU A 379 -10.54 -3.49 -13.64
C LEU A 379 -9.16 -3.53 -14.30
N PHE A 380 -8.56 -4.71 -14.38
CA PHE A 380 -7.32 -4.97 -15.09
C PHE A 380 -7.52 -6.17 -16.00
N ALA A 381 -7.21 -6.05 -17.28
CA ALA A 381 -7.36 -7.16 -18.24
C ALA A 381 -6.32 -7.07 -19.35
N GLU A 382 -5.80 -8.20 -19.80
CA GLU A 382 -4.94 -8.30 -20.97
C GLU A 382 -5.76 -8.57 -22.24
N LYS A 383 -5.08 -8.56 -23.39
CA LYS A 383 -5.73 -8.86 -24.67
C LYS A 383 -6.47 -10.21 -24.62
N GLY A 384 -7.75 -10.19 -24.97
CA GLY A 384 -8.61 -11.38 -25.04
C GLY A 384 -9.35 -11.69 -23.73
N ASP A 385 -8.92 -11.13 -22.61
CA ASP A 385 -9.60 -11.30 -21.30
C ASP A 385 -10.98 -10.64 -21.28
N VAL A 386 -11.27 -9.70 -22.19
CA VAL A 386 -12.54 -8.97 -22.27
C VAL A 386 -13.45 -9.43 -23.41
N ALA A 387 -13.15 -10.57 -24.06
CA ALA A 387 -13.89 -11.00 -25.25
C ALA A 387 -15.42 -11.14 -25.00
N GLU A 388 -15.82 -11.77 -23.89
CA GLU A 388 -17.24 -11.99 -23.56
C GLU A 388 -17.96 -10.67 -23.20
N ILE A 389 -17.31 -9.81 -22.41
CA ILE A 389 -17.91 -8.53 -22.02
C ILE A 389 -18.08 -7.57 -23.20
N LEU A 390 -17.25 -7.67 -24.24
CA LEU A 390 -17.37 -6.85 -25.44
C LEU A 390 -18.56 -7.23 -26.33
N GLU A 391 -19.07 -8.46 -26.21
CA GLU A 391 -20.29 -8.91 -26.89
C GLU A 391 -21.57 -8.29 -26.29
N ALA A 392 -21.50 -7.75 -25.07
CA ALA A 392 -22.64 -7.09 -24.44
C ALA A 392 -23.07 -5.83 -25.19
N ASP A 393 -24.36 -5.49 -25.13
CA ASP A 393 -24.86 -4.24 -25.71
C ASP A 393 -24.23 -3.02 -25.02
N SER A 394 -24.07 -1.92 -25.75
CA SER A 394 -23.57 -0.66 -25.20
C SER A 394 -24.44 -0.18 -24.03
N ARG A 395 -23.80 0.26 -22.94
CA ARG A 395 -24.48 0.73 -21.70
C ARG A 395 -25.48 -0.27 -21.10
N SER A 396 -25.22 -1.57 -21.26
CA SER A 396 -26.06 -2.64 -20.70
C SER A 396 -25.65 -3.05 -19.28
N ILE A 397 -24.38 -2.82 -18.90
CA ILE A 397 -23.83 -3.34 -17.64
C ILE A 397 -24.00 -2.32 -16.52
N TRP A 398 -24.87 -2.63 -15.55
CA TRP A 398 -25.11 -1.78 -14.39
C TRP A 398 -24.27 -2.20 -13.17
N VAL A 399 -23.47 -1.26 -12.65
CA VAL A 399 -22.65 -1.49 -11.44
C VAL A 399 -22.99 -0.55 -10.26
N GLY A 400 -23.89 0.42 -10.47
CA GLY A 400 -24.21 1.46 -9.50
C GLY A 400 -23.61 2.83 -9.85
N GLU A 401 -23.70 3.76 -8.91
CA GLU A 401 -22.96 5.02 -8.94
C GLU A 401 -21.50 4.75 -8.57
N ILE A 402 -20.52 5.40 -9.20
CA ILE A 402 -19.09 5.09 -9.05
C ILE A 402 -18.35 6.37 -8.63
N ASN A 403 -17.64 6.34 -7.49
CA ASN A 403 -16.81 7.47 -7.06
C ASN A 403 -15.43 7.47 -7.73
N HIS A 404 -14.75 6.32 -7.73
CA HIS A 404 -13.45 6.14 -8.38
C HIS A 404 -13.47 4.98 -9.37
N MET A 405 -13.03 5.21 -10.60
CA MET A 405 -12.91 4.19 -11.63
C MET A 405 -11.46 4.06 -12.11
N LYS A 406 -10.93 2.84 -12.11
CA LYS A 406 -9.60 2.50 -12.64
C LYS A 406 -9.71 1.38 -13.65
N LEU A 407 -9.39 1.65 -14.90
CA LEU A 407 -9.38 0.65 -15.98
C LEU A 407 -7.98 0.58 -16.58
N ARG A 408 -7.37 -0.61 -16.55
CA ARG A 408 -6.00 -0.85 -17.05
C ARG A 408 -5.98 -1.87 -18.17
N ASN A 409 -5.14 -1.62 -19.16
CA ASN A 409 -4.97 -2.42 -20.37
C ASN A 409 -6.33 -2.64 -21.08
N SER A 410 -6.62 -3.84 -21.57
CA SER A 410 -7.86 -4.13 -22.33
C SER A 410 -9.13 -3.89 -21.52
N ALA A 411 -9.06 -3.71 -20.19
CA ALA A 411 -10.23 -3.32 -19.40
C ALA A 411 -10.77 -1.93 -19.79
N VAL A 412 -9.98 -1.07 -20.43
CA VAL A 412 -10.44 0.22 -20.97
C VAL A 412 -11.57 0.02 -21.99
N GLU A 413 -11.56 -1.08 -22.75
CA GLU A 413 -12.60 -1.38 -23.75
C GLU A 413 -13.97 -1.72 -23.12
N VAL A 414 -14.03 -1.96 -21.81
CA VAL A 414 -15.29 -2.18 -21.07
C VAL A 414 -16.07 -0.87 -20.91
N LEU A 415 -15.40 0.28 -20.97
CA LEU A 415 -16.00 1.58 -20.66
C LEU A 415 -17.31 1.88 -21.43
N PRO A 416 -17.42 1.65 -22.76
CA PRO A 416 -18.67 1.87 -23.51
C PRO A 416 -19.82 0.92 -23.12
N LYS A 417 -19.51 -0.20 -22.46
CA LYS A 417 -20.49 -1.21 -22.03
C LYS A 417 -21.10 -0.88 -20.67
N LEU A 418 -20.43 -0.05 -19.87
CA LEU A 418 -20.91 0.37 -18.56
C LEU A 418 -22.08 1.36 -18.68
N LYS A 419 -23.13 1.12 -17.89
CA LYS A 419 -24.27 2.01 -17.74
C LYS A 419 -23.99 3.03 -16.64
N ILE A 420 -23.29 4.11 -17.01
CA ILE A 420 -23.02 5.24 -16.10
C ILE A 420 -24.17 6.24 -16.20
N LYS A 421 -24.77 6.57 -15.05
CA LYS A 421 -25.85 7.57 -14.99
C LYS A 421 -25.23 8.96 -15.24
N ILE A 422 -25.83 9.72 -16.14
CA ILE A 422 -25.34 11.06 -16.52
C ILE A 422 -25.24 12.01 -15.31
N THR A 423 -26.17 11.89 -14.35
CA THR A 423 -26.18 12.70 -13.13
C THR A 423 -25.22 12.20 -12.04
N SER A 424 -24.37 11.21 -12.33
CA SER A 424 -23.40 10.71 -11.36
C SER A 424 -22.25 11.71 -11.24
N HIS A 425 -21.85 11.98 -10.01
CA HIS A 425 -20.64 12.74 -9.69
C HIS A 425 -19.54 11.74 -9.38
N MET A 426 -18.51 11.69 -10.23
CA MET A 426 -17.34 10.82 -10.07
C MET A 426 -16.14 11.67 -9.65
N GLU A 427 -15.53 11.33 -8.52
CA GLU A 427 -14.33 12.02 -8.06
C GLU A 427 -13.14 11.81 -9.01
N SER A 428 -12.95 10.58 -9.52
CA SER A 428 -11.85 10.33 -10.46
C SER A 428 -12.03 9.16 -11.41
N ILE A 429 -11.52 9.32 -12.64
CA ILE A 429 -11.31 8.23 -13.61
C ILE A 429 -9.83 8.12 -14.00
N GLU A 430 -9.27 6.90 -13.93
CA GLU A 430 -7.89 6.56 -14.33
C GLU A 430 -7.94 5.47 -15.41
N LEU A 431 -7.50 5.82 -16.63
CA LEU A 431 -7.48 4.91 -17.78
C LEU A 431 -6.03 4.78 -18.25
N SER A 432 -5.52 3.55 -18.30
CA SER A 432 -4.15 3.26 -18.72
C SER A 432 -4.12 2.10 -19.70
N ALA A 433 -3.42 2.25 -20.81
CA ALA A 433 -3.27 1.19 -21.81
C ALA A 433 -1.87 1.17 -22.40
N GLU A 434 -1.15 0.07 -22.20
CA GLU A 434 0.24 -0.07 -22.66
C GLU A 434 0.36 -0.37 -24.17
N ARG A 435 -0.71 -0.83 -24.82
CA ARG A 435 -0.68 -1.27 -26.23
C ARG A 435 -1.92 -0.78 -26.98
N LEU A 436 -1.76 -0.53 -28.29
CA LEU A 436 -2.87 -0.09 -29.16
C LEU A 436 -4.05 -1.07 -29.16
N GLU A 437 -3.77 -2.38 -29.11
CA GLU A 437 -4.80 -3.42 -29.08
C GLU A 437 -5.66 -3.39 -27.81
N HIS A 438 -5.23 -2.71 -26.75
CA HIS A 438 -6.01 -2.53 -25.53
C HIS A 438 -7.09 -1.43 -25.65
N VAL A 439 -7.06 -0.65 -26.73
CA VAL A 439 -8.03 0.43 -26.99
C VAL A 439 -8.58 0.39 -28.42
N SER A 440 -8.34 -0.70 -29.15
CA SER A 440 -8.63 -0.73 -30.58
C SER A 440 -10.13 -0.69 -30.90
N GLU A 441 -10.97 -1.29 -30.05
CA GLU A 441 -12.43 -1.26 -30.24
C GLU A 441 -13.02 0.09 -29.79
N ILE A 442 -12.56 0.64 -28.67
CA ILE A 442 -13.05 1.93 -28.16
C ILE A 442 -12.69 3.10 -29.09
N LEU A 443 -11.55 3.04 -29.78
CA LEU A 443 -11.16 4.06 -30.76
C LEU A 443 -12.06 4.09 -32.01
N LYS A 444 -12.80 3.00 -32.30
CA LYS A 444 -13.78 2.96 -33.40
C LYS A 444 -15.10 3.66 -33.04
N ALA A 445 -15.32 3.96 -31.77
CA ALA A 445 -16.52 4.67 -31.33
C ALA A 445 -16.59 6.08 -31.94
N GLU A 446 -17.81 6.62 -32.08
CA GLU A 446 -17.99 8.01 -32.48
C GLU A 446 -17.45 8.96 -31.41
N ASP A 447 -17.00 10.14 -31.83
CA ASP A 447 -16.51 11.15 -30.89
C ASP A 447 -17.63 11.56 -29.91
N ARG A 448 -17.27 11.74 -28.64
CA ARG A 448 -18.19 12.07 -27.55
C ARG A 448 -19.37 11.08 -27.36
N SER A 449 -19.22 9.83 -27.81
CA SER A 449 -20.25 8.80 -27.64
C SER A 449 -20.26 8.16 -26.24
N ILE A 450 -19.14 8.25 -25.51
CA ILE A 450 -18.95 7.63 -24.19
C ILE A 450 -19.26 8.65 -23.10
N GLN A 451 -20.45 8.54 -22.50
CA GLN A 451 -20.92 9.47 -21.47
C GLN A 451 -20.43 9.03 -20.08
N LEU A 452 -19.69 9.90 -19.39
CA LEU A 452 -19.16 9.64 -18.05
C LEU A 452 -19.91 10.39 -16.93
N GLY A 453 -20.79 11.33 -17.28
CA GLY A 453 -21.38 12.26 -16.31
C GLY A 453 -20.39 13.34 -15.89
N VAL A 454 -20.49 13.80 -14.63
CA VAL A 454 -19.60 14.82 -14.04
C VAL A 454 -18.37 14.13 -13.45
N VAL A 455 -17.18 14.53 -13.89
CA VAL A 455 -15.90 13.94 -13.44
C VAL A 455 -14.94 15.04 -13.00
N TYR A 456 -14.50 15.02 -11.75
CA TYR A 456 -13.58 16.04 -11.22
C TYR A 456 -12.12 15.82 -11.63
N LYS A 457 -11.65 14.57 -11.64
CA LYS A 457 -10.25 14.23 -11.98
C LYS A 457 -10.17 13.15 -13.06
N THR A 458 -9.45 13.43 -14.14
CA THR A 458 -9.24 12.47 -15.24
C THR A 458 -7.75 12.24 -15.45
N ARG A 459 -7.33 10.98 -15.47
CA ARG A 459 -5.95 10.56 -15.78
C ARG A 459 -5.95 9.56 -16.93
N LEU A 460 -5.27 9.89 -18.02
CA LEU A 460 -5.12 9.06 -19.21
C LEU A 460 -3.64 8.74 -19.46
N GLU A 461 -3.29 7.45 -19.58
CA GLU A 461 -1.90 7.01 -19.74
C GLU A 461 -1.69 6.06 -20.93
N GLY A 462 -0.58 6.24 -21.64
CA GLY A 462 -0.23 5.44 -22.81
C GLY A 462 -1.27 5.60 -23.91
N TYR A 463 -1.68 4.50 -24.53
CA TYR A 463 -2.68 4.48 -25.60
C TYR A 463 -4.07 4.92 -25.13
N ALA A 464 -4.34 4.93 -23.82
CA ALA A 464 -5.59 5.49 -23.30
C ALA A 464 -5.68 7.00 -23.52
N ALA A 465 -4.56 7.71 -23.72
CA ALA A 465 -4.58 9.12 -24.12
C ALA A 465 -5.39 9.33 -25.41
N GLY A 466 -5.26 8.43 -26.39
CA GLY A 466 -5.92 8.51 -27.68
C GLY A 466 -7.45 8.44 -27.64
N ILE A 467 -8.04 7.99 -26.53
CA ILE A 467 -9.50 7.89 -26.38
C ILE A 467 -10.14 9.21 -25.95
N LEU A 468 -9.36 10.25 -25.61
CA LEU A 468 -9.88 11.54 -25.15
C LEU A 468 -11.02 12.10 -26.04
N PRO A 469 -10.94 12.09 -27.39
CA PRO A 469 -12.04 12.57 -28.24
C PRO A 469 -13.34 11.76 -28.13
N LYS A 470 -13.26 10.52 -27.65
CA LYS A 470 -14.40 9.60 -27.50
C LYS A 470 -15.19 9.85 -26.22
N LEU A 471 -14.56 10.48 -25.23
CA LEU A 471 -15.16 10.77 -23.94
C LEU A 471 -16.04 12.03 -24.01
N LYS A 472 -17.25 11.93 -23.47
CA LYS A 472 -18.13 13.06 -23.18
C LYS A 472 -18.21 13.21 -21.66
N ILE A 473 -17.41 14.14 -21.15
CA ILE A 473 -17.46 14.57 -19.76
C ILE A 473 -18.45 15.74 -19.72
N GLU A 474 -19.58 15.55 -19.04
CA GLU A 474 -20.62 16.56 -18.93
C GLU A 474 -20.34 17.43 -17.70
N GLY A 475 -20.31 18.73 -17.90
CA GLY A 475 -20.16 19.72 -16.84
C GLY A 475 -20.15 21.09 -17.47
N GLU A 476 -21.17 21.90 -17.20
CA GLU A 476 -20.97 23.35 -17.13
C GLU A 476 -20.07 23.70 -15.93
N ASP A 477 -19.81 22.71 -15.05
CA ASP A 477 -18.92 22.75 -13.90
C ASP A 477 -17.45 22.47 -14.28
N GLU A 478 -16.56 23.13 -13.55
CA GLU A 478 -15.11 23.14 -13.69
C GLU A 478 -14.48 21.78 -13.31
N MET A 479 -13.73 21.15 -14.22
CA MET A 479 -12.95 19.95 -13.93
C MET A 479 -11.73 20.33 -13.10
N ASP A 480 -11.52 19.73 -11.93
CA ASP A 480 -10.36 20.03 -11.08
C ASP A 480 -9.03 19.70 -11.77
N ALA A 481 -8.92 18.53 -12.40
CA ALA A 481 -7.65 18.09 -13.01
C ALA A 481 -7.80 17.14 -14.20
N LEU A 482 -7.05 17.43 -15.27
CA LEU A 482 -6.81 16.52 -16.39
C LEU A 482 -5.31 16.23 -16.51
N THR A 483 -4.92 14.98 -16.34
CA THR A 483 -3.54 14.51 -16.55
C THR A 483 -3.48 13.55 -17.73
N ILE A 484 -2.62 13.83 -18.72
CA ILE A 484 -2.41 12.95 -19.86
C ILE A 484 -0.92 12.68 -20.03
N SER A 485 -0.55 11.40 -20.11
CA SER A 485 0.82 10.96 -20.34
C SER A 485 0.88 10.02 -21.53
N ALA A 486 1.72 10.34 -22.51
CA ALA A 486 1.95 9.48 -23.68
C ALA A 486 3.45 9.30 -23.90
N ASP A 487 3.89 8.04 -23.87
CA ASP A 487 5.28 7.63 -24.07
C ASP A 487 5.69 7.55 -25.55
N SER A 488 4.72 7.59 -26.47
CA SER A 488 4.96 7.57 -27.91
C SER A 488 3.91 8.39 -28.67
N GLU A 489 4.29 8.96 -29.83
CA GLU A 489 3.35 9.69 -30.70
C GLU A 489 2.17 8.79 -31.15
N LYS A 490 2.41 7.47 -31.26
CA LYS A 490 1.39 6.48 -31.60
C LYS A 490 0.21 6.50 -30.62
N CYS A 491 0.45 6.76 -29.34
CA CYS A 491 -0.57 6.83 -28.30
C CYS A 491 -1.60 7.94 -28.53
N ILE A 492 -1.20 9.03 -29.20
CA ILE A 492 -2.07 10.18 -29.50
C ILE A 492 -2.33 10.33 -31.00
N SER A 493 -1.98 9.34 -31.81
CA SER A 493 -2.07 9.44 -33.28
C SER A 493 -3.50 9.70 -33.77
N GLU A 494 -4.51 9.11 -33.12
CA GLU A 494 -5.92 9.40 -33.43
C GLU A 494 -6.31 10.85 -33.12
N ILE A 495 -5.81 11.40 -32.01
CA ILE A 495 -5.99 12.83 -31.68
C ILE A 495 -5.34 13.71 -32.75
N LEU A 496 -4.11 13.39 -33.17
CA LEU A 496 -3.39 14.21 -34.14
C LEU A 496 -4.03 14.21 -35.54
N LYS A 497 -4.81 13.18 -35.88
CA LYS A 497 -5.60 13.12 -37.12
C LYS A 497 -6.84 14.01 -37.11
N THR A 498 -7.33 14.40 -35.93
CA THR A 498 -8.49 15.30 -35.83
C THR A 498 -8.18 16.69 -36.40
N PRO A 499 -9.17 17.43 -36.92
CA PRO A 499 -8.98 18.81 -37.33
C PRO A 499 -8.44 19.66 -36.17
N ASP A 500 -7.65 20.68 -36.50
CA ASP A 500 -7.19 21.63 -35.48
C ASP A 500 -8.39 22.27 -34.78
N ARG A 501 -8.25 22.50 -33.47
CA ARG A 501 -9.30 23.10 -32.62
C ARG A 501 -10.58 22.27 -32.47
N SER A 502 -10.54 20.97 -32.72
CA SER A 502 -11.72 20.09 -32.61
C SER A 502 -11.91 19.47 -31.22
N ILE A 503 -10.85 19.39 -30.40
CA ILE A 503 -10.93 18.80 -29.06
C ILE A 503 -11.34 19.88 -28.06
N CYS A 504 -12.54 19.74 -27.51
CA CYS A 504 -13.02 20.57 -26.42
C CYS A 504 -12.88 19.80 -25.11
N ILE A 505 -12.07 20.33 -24.19
CA ILE A 505 -11.86 19.78 -22.86
C ILE A 505 -12.75 20.50 -21.82
N GLY A 506 -13.30 21.66 -22.19
CA GLY A 506 -14.07 22.51 -21.27
C GLY A 506 -13.16 23.35 -20.38
N LYS A 507 -13.68 23.74 -19.21
CA LYS A 507 -12.94 24.46 -18.17
C LYS A 507 -12.23 23.47 -17.25
N VAL A 508 -10.90 23.59 -17.12
CA VAL A 508 -10.05 22.72 -16.31
C VAL A 508 -9.19 23.56 -15.39
N ALA A 509 -9.27 23.36 -14.07
CA ALA A 509 -8.42 24.09 -13.13
C ALA A 509 -6.94 23.70 -13.30
N SER A 510 -6.63 22.41 -13.54
CA SER A 510 -5.26 21.94 -13.75
C SER A 510 -5.11 20.97 -14.93
N LEU A 511 -4.38 21.37 -15.98
CA LEU A 511 -4.03 20.52 -17.13
C LEU A 511 -2.55 20.14 -17.07
N CYS A 512 -2.25 18.84 -16.93
CA CYS A 512 -0.89 18.30 -16.91
C CYS A 512 -0.66 17.39 -18.11
N LEU A 513 0.27 17.74 -19.01
CA LEU A 513 0.62 16.97 -20.20
C LEU A 513 2.08 16.51 -20.14
N LYS A 514 2.30 15.21 -20.32
CA LYS A 514 3.62 14.57 -20.24
C LYS A 514 3.97 13.80 -21.51
N GLY A 515 5.23 13.91 -21.93
CA GLY A 515 5.75 13.24 -23.12
C GLY A 515 5.05 13.73 -24.39
N HIS A 516 4.72 12.81 -25.29
CA HIS A 516 4.02 13.14 -26.54
C HIS A 516 2.63 13.75 -26.32
N ALA A 517 2.03 13.63 -25.13
CA ALA A 517 0.71 14.20 -24.84
C ALA A 517 0.67 15.73 -25.00
N ILE A 518 1.83 16.41 -24.95
CA ILE A 518 1.95 17.84 -25.24
C ILE A 518 1.45 18.17 -26.66
N GLY A 519 1.57 17.23 -27.62
CA GLY A 519 1.04 17.36 -28.97
C GLY A 519 -0.47 17.65 -29.03
N ILE A 520 -1.23 17.25 -28.00
CA ILE A 520 -2.67 17.46 -27.89
C ILE A 520 -3.02 18.96 -27.88
N LEU A 521 -2.14 19.83 -27.37
CA LEU A 521 -2.36 21.29 -27.36
C LEU A 521 -2.65 21.85 -28.74
N SER A 522 -1.99 21.32 -29.79
CA SER A 522 -2.23 21.74 -31.18
C SER A 522 -3.67 21.48 -31.68
N LYS A 523 -4.40 20.59 -30.99
CA LYS A 523 -5.76 20.16 -31.34
C LYS A 523 -6.84 20.72 -30.42
N THR A 524 -6.46 21.38 -29.32
CA THR A 524 -7.42 21.99 -28.39
C THR A 524 -8.15 23.18 -29.03
N GLY A 525 -9.47 23.24 -28.83
CA GLY A 525 -10.39 24.21 -29.43
C GLY A 525 -10.49 25.56 -28.74
N GLU A 526 -11.20 26.48 -29.40
CA GLU A 526 -11.63 27.74 -28.78
C GLU A 526 -12.66 27.40 -27.67
N GLY A 527 -12.37 27.78 -26.42
CA GLY A 527 -13.19 27.43 -25.25
C GLY A 527 -12.50 26.50 -24.22
N CYS A 528 -11.23 26.16 -24.42
CA CYS A 528 -10.41 25.53 -23.39
C CYS A 528 -9.91 26.59 -22.40
N GLU A 529 -10.51 26.64 -21.22
CA GLU A 529 -10.07 27.49 -20.11
C GLU A 529 -9.24 26.64 -19.16
N VAL A 530 -7.98 27.03 -18.94
CA VAL A 530 -7.02 26.27 -18.15
C VAL A 530 -6.38 27.19 -17.11
N GLU A 531 -6.73 27.05 -15.83
CA GLU A 531 -6.15 27.93 -14.81
C GLU A 531 -4.66 27.63 -14.56
N SER A 532 -4.28 26.35 -14.55
CA SER A 532 -2.89 25.89 -14.38
C SER A 532 -2.51 24.91 -15.48
N LEU A 533 -1.46 25.23 -16.25
CA LEU A 533 -0.92 24.39 -17.31
C LEU A 533 0.49 23.89 -16.95
N GLU A 534 0.68 22.58 -16.91
CA GLU A 534 1.96 21.93 -16.66
C GLU A 534 2.38 21.05 -17.83
N LEU A 535 3.56 21.30 -18.40
CA LEU A 535 4.10 20.57 -19.55
C LEU A 535 5.47 19.95 -19.20
N TYR A 536 5.61 18.64 -19.43
CA TYR A 536 6.84 17.89 -19.17
C TYR A 536 7.30 17.11 -20.41
N ALA A 537 8.45 17.47 -20.98
CA ALA A 537 9.03 16.78 -22.14
C ALA A 537 10.50 16.43 -21.91
N ASP A 538 10.77 15.17 -21.67
CA ASP A 538 12.14 14.67 -21.39
C ASP A 538 12.99 14.54 -22.67
N GLU A 539 12.32 14.38 -23.81
CA GLU A 539 12.91 14.24 -25.15
C GLU A 539 12.36 15.27 -26.13
N GLU A 540 13.16 15.64 -27.12
CA GLU A 540 12.80 16.64 -28.13
C GLU A 540 11.63 16.17 -29.02
N GLU A 541 11.58 14.87 -29.31
CA GLU A 541 10.55 14.26 -30.17
C GLU A 541 9.13 14.35 -29.58
N HIS A 542 9.01 14.51 -28.26
CA HIS A 542 7.73 14.77 -27.59
C HIS A 542 7.02 16.03 -28.13
N LEU A 543 7.77 16.95 -28.74
CA LEU A 543 7.27 18.21 -29.30
C LEU A 543 7.03 18.18 -30.81
N SER A 544 7.16 17.02 -31.47
CA SER A 544 7.06 16.88 -32.93
C SER A 544 5.80 17.54 -33.53
N ALA A 545 4.66 17.40 -32.85
CA ALA A 545 3.38 17.99 -33.27
C ALA A 545 3.33 19.51 -33.00
N VAL A 546 3.74 19.96 -31.80
CA VAL A 546 3.71 21.37 -31.43
C VAL A 546 4.65 22.21 -32.29
N ARG A 547 5.82 21.69 -32.66
CA ARG A 547 6.78 22.41 -33.52
C ARG A 547 6.27 22.71 -34.93
N LYS A 548 5.35 21.89 -35.45
CA LYS A 548 4.73 22.12 -36.76
C LYS A 548 3.74 23.30 -36.71
N THR A 549 3.36 23.75 -35.53
CA THR A 549 2.43 24.87 -35.36
C THR A 549 3.15 26.22 -35.52
N GLN A 550 2.40 27.22 -35.98
CA GLN A 550 2.89 28.59 -36.05
C GLN A 550 3.06 29.18 -34.64
N ASP A 551 3.95 30.15 -34.49
CA ASP A 551 4.11 30.87 -33.23
C ASP A 551 2.79 31.55 -32.83
N ARG A 552 2.48 31.52 -31.53
CA ARG A 552 1.22 32.06 -30.97
C ARG A 552 -0.05 31.50 -31.62
N SER A 553 0.00 30.27 -32.12
CA SER A 553 -1.17 29.59 -32.72
C SER A 553 -1.96 28.75 -31.71
N ILE A 554 -1.29 28.29 -30.63
CA ILE A 554 -1.91 27.49 -29.57
C ILE A 554 -2.51 28.43 -28.54
N ARG A 555 -3.83 28.60 -28.56
CA ARG A 555 -4.53 29.42 -27.57
C ARG A 555 -4.69 28.62 -26.28
N ILE A 556 -4.24 29.22 -25.19
CA ILE A 556 -4.58 28.77 -23.84
C ILE A 556 -5.39 29.93 -23.27
N GLY A 557 -6.56 29.65 -22.69
CA GLY A 557 -7.44 30.68 -22.12
C GLY A 557 -6.80 31.44 -20.95
N GLU A 558 -7.60 31.92 -20.01
CA GLU A 558 -7.09 32.59 -18.82
C GLU A 558 -6.25 31.61 -17.97
N THR A 559 -4.91 31.75 -18.02
CA THR A 559 -3.95 30.87 -17.34
C THR A 559 -3.25 31.64 -16.23
N LYS A 560 -3.49 31.24 -14.98
CA LYS A 560 -2.84 31.80 -13.79
C LYS A 560 -1.45 31.19 -13.56
N SER A 561 -1.29 29.90 -13.82
CA SER A 561 -0.03 29.17 -13.58
C SER A 561 0.45 28.44 -14.82
N LEU A 562 1.72 28.65 -15.19
CA LEU A 562 2.37 27.97 -16.31
C LEU A 562 3.69 27.34 -15.87
N VAL A 563 3.78 26.01 -15.92
CA VAL A 563 4.97 25.24 -15.56
C VAL A 563 5.49 24.49 -16.78
N LEU A 564 6.72 24.79 -17.20
CA LEU A 564 7.38 24.18 -18.35
C LEU A 564 8.69 23.51 -17.92
N ALA A 565 8.79 22.19 -18.11
CA ALA A 565 9.97 21.42 -17.71
C ALA A 565 10.65 20.76 -18.91
N MET A 566 11.98 20.82 -18.91
CA MET A 566 12.87 20.22 -19.91
C MET A 566 12.57 20.76 -21.32
N PHE A 567 12.43 19.93 -22.35
CA PHE A 567 12.16 20.40 -23.70
C PHE A 567 10.86 21.21 -23.79
N ALA A 568 9.91 21.00 -22.88
CA ALA A 568 8.62 21.69 -22.90
C ALA A 568 8.76 23.22 -22.78
N ALA A 569 9.89 23.74 -22.30
CA ALA A 569 10.21 25.16 -22.38
C ALA A 569 10.06 25.72 -23.81
N SER A 570 10.48 24.94 -24.81
CA SER A 570 10.40 25.30 -26.24
C SER A 570 8.97 25.42 -26.77
N THR A 571 7.95 25.05 -25.99
CA THR A 571 6.55 25.31 -26.35
C THR A 571 6.15 26.77 -26.13
N LEU A 572 6.83 27.53 -25.26
CA LEU A 572 6.41 28.88 -24.87
C LEU A 572 6.20 29.84 -26.06
N PRO A 573 7.05 29.89 -27.11
CA PRO A 573 6.82 30.73 -28.28
C PRO A 573 5.56 30.35 -29.10
N LYS A 574 5.10 29.10 -28.98
CA LYS A 574 3.92 28.58 -29.68
C LYS A 574 2.61 28.93 -28.95
N LEU A 575 2.70 29.22 -27.66
CA LEU A 575 1.55 29.55 -26.83
C LEU A 575 1.09 30.99 -27.09
N ARG A 576 -0.23 31.18 -27.17
CA ARG A 576 -0.91 32.46 -27.20
C ARG A 576 -1.72 32.60 -25.93
N ILE A 577 -1.20 33.40 -25.03
CA ILE A 577 -1.84 33.84 -23.79
C ILE A 577 -2.61 35.13 -24.11
N ASP A 578 -3.79 35.35 -23.50
CA ASP A 578 -4.57 36.57 -23.71
C ASP A 578 -3.80 37.82 -23.22
N GLU A 579 -3.91 38.95 -23.94
CA GLU A 579 -3.24 40.23 -23.61
C GLU A 579 -3.65 40.77 -22.24
N ASN A 580 -4.83 40.40 -21.76
CA ASN A 580 -5.36 40.79 -20.47
C ASN A 580 -5.09 39.75 -19.37
N CYS A 581 -4.49 38.61 -19.71
CA CYS A 581 -4.21 37.55 -18.75
C CYS A 581 -3.06 37.94 -17.82
N LEU A 582 -3.32 37.87 -16.52
CA LEU A 582 -2.30 37.91 -15.47
C LEU A 582 -1.85 36.48 -15.17
N VAL A 583 -0.62 36.15 -15.54
CA VAL A 583 0.04 34.90 -15.16
C VAL A 583 0.62 35.10 -13.75
N GLU A 584 -0.12 34.66 -12.74
CA GLU A 584 0.30 34.67 -11.34
C GLU A 584 1.67 33.99 -11.16
N SER A 585 1.94 32.89 -11.88
CA SER A 585 3.20 32.15 -11.78
C SER A 585 3.67 31.54 -13.10
N LEU A 586 4.85 31.94 -13.57
CA LEU A 586 5.57 31.29 -14.67
C LEU A 586 6.83 30.59 -14.12
N SER A 587 6.90 29.26 -14.26
CA SER A 587 8.05 28.45 -13.85
C SER A 587 8.63 27.66 -15.02
N ILE A 588 9.90 27.87 -15.35
CA ILE A 588 10.60 27.17 -16.43
C ILE A 588 11.87 26.54 -15.89
N SER A 589 12.03 25.22 -16.09
CA SER A 589 13.24 24.48 -15.69
C SER A 589 13.81 23.71 -16.86
N ALA A 590 15.11 23.88 -17.13
CA ALA A 590 15.78 23.22 -18.25
C ALA A 590 17.19 22.72 -17.90
N ASP A 591 17.38 21.41 -17.87
CA ASP A 591 18.64 20.79 -17.46
C ASP A 591 19.80 20.91 -18.47
N ARG A 592 19.49 21.14 -19.74
CA ARG A 592 20.47 21.22 -20.85
C ARG A 592 20.15 22.41 -21.75
N GLU A 593 21.15 22.90 -22.48
CA GLU A 593 20.98 24.00 -23.45
C GLU A 593 20.03 23.63 -24.59
N GLU A 594 20.09 22.38 -25.06
CA GLU A 594 19.19 21.84 -26.09
C GLU A 594 17.70 21.94 -25.72
N HIS A 595 17.36 21.90 -24.42
CA HIS A 595 15.97 22.05 -23.96
C HIS A 595 15.39 23.45 -24.26
N VAL A 596 16.25 24.46 -24.40
CA VAL A 596 15.88 25.88 -24.63
C VAL A 596 16.46 26.44 -25.94
N ALA A 597 17.08 25.62 -26.79
CA ALA A 597 17.78 26.07 -28.00
C ALA A 597 16.86 26.83 -28.98
N GLU A 598 15.61 26.37 -29.12
CA GLU A 598 14.60 27.05 -29.94
C GLU A 598 14.32 28.46 -29.42
N MET A 599 14.15 28.62 -28.10
CA MET A 599 13.91 29.92 -27.46
C MET A 599 15.14 30.84 -27.56
N LEU A 600 16.34 30.30 -27.42
CA LEU A 600 17.58 31.08 -27.52
C LEU A 600 17.82 31.62 -28.94
N SER A 601 17.24 30.97 -29.95
CA SER A 601 17.29 31.39 -31.34
C SER A 601 16.34 32.56 -31.65
N CYS A 602 15.35 32.81 -30.79
CA CYS A 602 14.44 33.93 -30.94
C CYS A 602 15.16 35.28 -30.72
N GLU A 603 14.62 36.36 -31.28
CA GLU A 603 15.13 37.71 -31.02
C GLU A 603 14.94 38.10 -29.54
N ASP A 604 15.76 39.02 -29.03
CA ASP A 604 15.59 39.52 -27.67
C ASP A 604 14.21 40.19 -27.53
N ARG A 605 13.53 39.92 -26.41
CA ARG A 605 12.16 40.41 -26.14
C ARG A 605 11.12 40.06 -27.21
N SER A 606 11.27 38.93 -27.90
CA SER A 606 10.28 38.45 -28.87
C SER A 606 9.25 37.49 -28.26
N ILE A 607 9.62 36.79 -27.19
CA ILE A 607 8.76 35.82 -26.52
C ILE A 607 7.94 36.56 -25.47
N TRP A 608 6.64 36.69 -25.69
CA TRP A 608 5.75 37.40 -24.78
C TRP A 608 4.88 36.39 -24.01
N PRO A 609 5.15 36.18 -22.71
CA PRO A 609 4.45 35.19 -21.87
C PRO A 609 3.21 35.75 -21.15
N GLY A 610 2.68 36.90 -21.55
CA GLY A 610 1.65 37.62 -20.78
C GLY A 610 2.25 38.56 -19.72
N ARG A 611 1.38 39.09 -18.85
CA ARG A 611 1.82 39.85 -17.66
C ARG A 611 2.13 38.88 -16.54
N ILE A 612 3.34 38.88 -16.02
CA ILE A 612 3.78 37.90 -15.02
C ILE A 612 3.87 38.54 -13.65
N GLU A 613 3.27 37.91 -12.63
CA GLU A 613 3.48 38.33 -11.24
C GLU A 613 4.74 37.65 -10.65
N ASN A 614 4.84 36.33 -10.76
CA ASN A 614 5.97 35.55 -10.25
C ASN A 614 6.70 34.81 -11.39
N LEU A 615 8.00 35.08 -11.57
CA LEU A 615 8.87 34.42 -12.54
C LEU A 615 9.88 33.52 -11.83
N LYS A 616 9.94 32.26 -12.22
CA LYS A 616 10.94 31.30 -11.75
C LYS A 616 11.67 30.65 -12.92
N LEU A 617 12.98 30.86 -13.02
CA LEU A 617 13.83 30.22 -14.03
C LEU A 617 14.90 29.38 -13.35
N GLU A 618 14.92 28.08 -13.67
CA GLU A 618 15.85 27.12 -13.08
C GLU A 618 16.78 26.51 -14.12
N LYS A 619 18.02 26.27 -13.71
CA LYS A 619 19.08 25.65 -14.50
C LYS A 619 19.34 26.47 -15.79
N THR A 620 19.43 25.82 -16.94
CA THR A 620 19.73 26.48 -18.23
C THR A 620 18.61 27.42 -18.68
N ALA A 621 17.40 27.31 -18.11
CA ALA A 621 16.29 28.22 -18.40
C ALA A 621 16.58 29.67 -17.98
N ILE A 622 17.59 29.94 -17.14
CA ILE A 622 17.97 31.33 -16.87
C ILE A 622 18.44 32.03 -18.17
N SER A 623 19.05 31.28 -19.10
CA SER A 623 19.60 31.84 -20.34
C SER A 623 18.55 32.41 -21.29
N ILE A 624 17.27 32.07 -21.13
CA ILE A 624 16.17 32.64 -21.92
C ILE A 624 15.67 34.00 -21.39
N LEU A 625 16.14 34.46 -20.23
CA LEU A 625 15.69 35.73 -19.63
C LEU A 625 15.72 36.93 -20.61
N PRO A 626 16.77 37.14 -21.45
CA PRO A 626 16.79 38.25 -22.40
C PRO A 626 15.80 38.09 -23.58
N LYS A 627 15.29 36.88 -23.79
CA LYS A 627 14.33 36.54 -24.85
C LYS A 627 12.90 36.83 -24.43
N LEU A 628 12.64 36.85 -23.12
CA LEU A 628 11.34 37.17 -22.55
C LEU A 628 11.06 38.68 -22.64
N ARG A 629 9.88 39.02 -23.15
CA ARG A 629 9.30 40.35 -23.12
C ARG A 629 8.45 40.49 -21.86
N ILE A 630 9.06 40.98 -20.79
CA ILE A 630 8.40 41.25 -19.52
C ILE A 630 8.09 42.75 -19.49
N ASP A 631 6.85 43.10 -19.81
CA ASP A 631 6.41 44.50 -19.95
C ASP A 631 5.85 45.10 -18.64
N ASN A 632 5.77 44.30 -17.58
CA ASN A 632 5.31 44.73 -16.26
C ASN A 632 6.39 44.51 -15.19
N GLU A 633 6.31 45.26 -14.09
CA GLU A 633 7.09 44.95 -12.89
C GLU A 633 6.56 43.65 -12.27
N THR A 634 7.44 42.64 -12.14
CA THR A 634 7.10 41.38 -11.47
C THR A 634 7.16 41.55 -9.95
N GLU A 635 6.28 40.88 -9.20
CA GLU A 635 6.36 40.87 -7.73
C GLU A 635 7.59 40.07 -7.28
N ARG A 636 7.85 38.91 -7.89
CA ARG A 636 9.00 38.07 -7.55
C ARG A 636 9.65 37.44 -8.78
N THR A 637 10.97 37.55 -8.86
CA THR A 637 11.82 36.82 -9.81
C THR A 637 12.81 35.93 -9.06
N GLU A 638 12.81 34.63 -9.33
CA GLU A 638 13.74 33.66 -8.76
C GLU A 638 14.56 32.96 -9.86
N LEU A 639 15.88 33.08 -9.78
CA LEU A 639 16.84 32.49 -10.71
C LEU A 639 17.77 31.54 -9.94
N SER A 640 17.87 30.28 -10.38
CA SER A 640 18.65 29.25 -9.69
C SER A 640 19.41 28.35 -10.67
N ALA A 641 20.74 28.25 -10.54
CA ALA A 641 21.56 27.40 -11.40
C ALA A 641 22.51 26.53 -10.56
N ASP A 642 22.35 25.23 -10.62
CA ASP A 642 23.17 24.22 -9.95
C ASP A 642 24.52 23.95 -10.61
N LYS A 643 24.70 24.30 -11.90
CA LYS A 643 25.95 24.17 -12.65
C LYS A 643 26.39 25.48 -13.30
N LYS A 644 27.69 25.65 -13.53
CA LYS A 644 28.26 26.84 -14.17
C LYS A 644 27.81 26.96 -15.63
N GLU A 645 27.68 25.84 -16.32
CA GLU A 645 27.31 25.76 -17.73
C GLU A 645 25.92 26.36 -17.97
N HIS A 646 25.00 26.22 -17.00
CA HIS A 646 23.63 26.73 -17.06
C HIS A 646 23.53 28.25 -17.23
N VAL A 647 24.55 29.00 -16.80
CA VAL A 647 24.61 30.47 -16.92
C VAL A 647 25.62 30.95 -17.96
N SER A 648 26.35 30.04 -18.60
CA SER A 648 27.49 30.36 -19.47
C SER A 648 27.13 31.30 -20.62
N MET A 649 25.93 31.17 -21.19
CA MET A 649 25.44 32.02 -22.26
C MET A 649 25.22 33.47 -21.80
N LEU A 650 24.68 33.68 -20.60
CA LEU A 650 24.51 35.02 -20.04
C LEU A 650 25.84 35.66 -19.63
N LEU A 651 26.80 34.86 -19.16
CA LEU A 651 28.12 35.37 -18.78
C LEU A 651 28.87 36.00 -19.97
N ARG A 652 28.59 35.58 -21.21
CA ARG A 652 29.17 36.16 -22.44
C ARG A 652 28.59 37.53 -22.79
N ARG A 653 27.44 37.91 -22.22
CA ARG A 653 26.83 39.22 -22.48
C ARG A 653 27.60 40.35 -21.79
N GLN A 654 27.41 41.58 -22.26
CA GLN A 654 27.94 42.77 -21.62
C GLN A 654 27.29 42.99 -20.25
N ASN A 655 28.00 43.63 -19.32
CA ASN A 655 27.47 43.96 -18.01
C ASN A 655 26.28 44.93 -18.15
N GLY A 656 25.23 44.75 -17.34
CA GLY A 656 24.00 45.55 -17.41
C GLY A 656 23.21 45.41 -18.72
N SER A 657 23.45 44.38 -19.53
CA SER A 657 22.73 44.19 -20.80
C SER A 657 21.39 43.46 -20.65
N VAL A 658 21.14 42.84 -19.49
CA VAL A 658 19.91 42.07 -19.23
C VAL A 658 19.02 42.86 -18.27
N LEU A 659 17.97 43.49 -18.80
CA LEU A 659 17.02 44.24 -17.98
C LEU A 659 16.17 43.29 -17.12
N ILE A 660 16.06 43.59 -15.82
CA ILE A 660 15.08 42.98 -14.91
C ILE A 660 14.29 44.09 -14.22
N GLN A 661 12.97 43.96 -14.21
CA GLN A 661 12.04 44.79 -13.46
C GLN A 661 11.26 43.90 -12.49
N THR A 662 11.61 43.97 -11.21
CA THR A 662 11.03 43.14 -10.16
C THR A 662 11.10 43.82 -8.80
N ARG A 663 10.12 43.58 -7.93
CA ARG A 663 10.18 44.02 -6.52
C ARG A 663 11.03 43.09 -5.66
N GLN A 664 11.02 41.79 -5.95
CA GLN A 664 11.78 40.80 -5.21
C GLN A 664 12.65 39.95 -6.14
N LEU A 665 13.96 40.09 -6.05
CA LEU A 665 14.91 39.27 -6.81
C LEU A 665 15.61 38.27 -5.90
N LYS A 666 15.52 36.99 -6.23
CA LYS A 666 16.27 35.92 -5.57
C LYS A 666 17.22 35.23 -6.56
N LEU A 667 18.52 35.28 -6.27
CA LEU A 667 19.55 34.55 -7.01
C LEU A 667 20.11 33.43 -6.13
N ARG A 668 20.14 32.20 -6.64
CA ARG A 668 20.72 31.04 -5.94
C ARG A 668 21.81 30.36 -6.75
N LYS A 669 22.83 29.85 -6.05
CA LYS A 669 23.90 29.03 -6.63
C LYS A 669 24.63 29.76 -7.78
N TYR A 670 24.96 29.12 -8.89
CA TYR A 670 25.66 29.78 -10.01
C TYR A 670 24.87 30.92 -10.66
N ALA A 671 23.57 31.09 -10.37
CA ALA A 671 22.82 32.27 -10.81
C ALA A 671 23.41 33.56 -10.25
N LEU A 672 24.12 33.53 -9.11
CA LEU A 672 24.81 34.72 -8.61
C LEU A 672 25.90 35.23 -9.58
N GLY A 673 26.49 34.35 -10.38
CA GLY A 673 27.49 34.72 -11.38
C GLY A 673 26.96 35.67 -12.46
N ILE A 674 25.64 35.71 -12.69
CA ILE A 674 25.04 36.61 -13.69
C ILE A 674 24.71 37.98 -13.11
N LEU A 675 24.84 38.20 -11.80
CA LEU A 675 24.50 39.46 -11.16
C LEU A 675 25.13 40.70 -11.85
N PRO A 676 26.41 40.68 -12.30
CA PRO A 676 27.00 41.81 -13.06
C PRO A 676 26.36 42.06 -14.43
N LYS A 677 25.65 41.06 -14.98
CA LYS A 677 25.00 41.11 -16.30
C LYS A 677 23.61 41.72 -16.23
N LEU A 678 23.04 41.77 -15.03
CA LEU A 678 21.70 42.30 -14.80
C LEU A 678 21.74 43.82 -14.72
N LYS A 679 20.78 44.48 -15.36
CA LYS A 679 20.42 45.88 -15.14
C LYS A 679 19.09 45.90 -14.39
N ILE A 680 19.15 46.33 -13.14
CA ILE A 680 18.00 46.49 -12.26
C ILE A 680 17.53 47.94 -12.39
N ASP A 681 16.38 48.15 -13.02
CA ASP A 681 15.89 49.48 -13.42
C ASP A 681 14.86 50.05 -12.44
N SER A 682 14.24 49.20 -11.61
CA SER A 682 13.26 49.58 -10.60
C SER A 682 13.83 49.55 -9.18
N ARG A 683 13.05 50.09 -8.24
CA ARG A 683 13.27 49.90 -6.79
C ARG A 683 13.01 48.42 -6.48
N ILE A 684 13.99 47.76 -5.87
CA ILE A 684 13.84 46.40 -5.35
C ILE A 684 13.53 46.48 -3.86
N ASP A 685 12.38 45.96 -3.46
CA ASP A 685 12.00 45.84 -2.06
C ASP A 685 12.84 44.76 -1.36
N ARG A 686 13.15 43.66 -2.06
CA ARG A 686 13.97 42.57 -1.51
C ARG A 686 14.92 41.94 -2.53
N LEU A 687 16.23 42.03 -2.27
CA LEU A 687 17.27 41.29 -2.99
C LEU A 687 17.84 40.19 -2.09
N CYS A 688 17.75 38.94 -2.51
CA CYS A 688 18.28 37.79 -1.77
C CYS A 688 19.32 37.03 -2.62
N LEU A 689 20.53 36.93 -2.10
CA LEU A 689 21.66 36.25 -2.74
C LEU A 689 22.10 35.08 -1.86
N CYS A 690 22.07 33.86 -2.39
CA CYS A 690 22.33 32.63 -1.62
C CYS A 690 23.34 31.71 -2.31
N ALA A 691 24.47 31.43 -1.65
CA ALA A 691 25.53 30.60 -2.21
C ALA A 691 26.15 29.63 -1.18
N GLU A 692 25.67 28.39 -1.20
CA GLU A 692 26.13 27.28 -0.35
C GLU A 692 27.59 26.87 -0.62
N LYS A 693 28.15 27.23 -1.78
CA LYS A 693 29.53 26.92 -2.15
C LYS A 693 30.24 28.13 -2.73
N LYS A 694 31.53 28.27 -2.41
CA LYS A 694 32.41 29.33 -2.92
C LYS A 694 32.48 29.37 -4.46
N GLU A 695 32.38 28.22 -5.12
CA GLU A 695 32.41 28.14 -6.59
C GLU A 695 31.25 28.87 -7.27
N TYR A 696 30.09 28.98 -6.61
CA TYR A 696 28.87 29.61 -7.14
C TYR A 696 29.03 31.12 -7.39
N ILE A 697 29.92 31.77 -6.67
CA ILE A 697 30.17 33.21 -6.76
C ILE A 697 31.44 33.55 -7.55
N SER A 698 32.17 32.54 -8.05
CA SER A 698 33.48 32.72 -8.70
C SER A 698 33.46 33.72 -9.85
N GLU A 699 32.40 33.73 -10.66
CA GLU A 699 32.25 34.68 -11.77
C GLU A 699 31.90 36.10 -11.29
N ALA A 700 31.07 36.24 -10.25
CA ALA A 700 30.77 37.54 -9.66
C ALA A 700 32.03 38.19 -9.07
N LEU A 701 32.92 37.40 -8.46
CA LEU A 701 34.18 37.87 -7.88
C LEU A 701 35.24 38.30 -8.90
N LYS A 702 35.14 37.90 -10.17
CA LYS A 702 36.06 38.37 -11.23
C LYS A 702 35.85 39.83 -11.62
N THR A 703 34.72 40.40 -11.21
CA THR A 703 34.43 41.80 -11.50
C THR A 703 35.27 42.73 -10.64
N ASN A 704 35.57 43.93 -11.15
CA ASN A 704 36.30 44.92 -10.36
C ASN A 704 35.48 45.33 -9.13
N GLU A 705 36.14 45.87 -8.11
CA GLU A 705 35.44 46.43 -6.94
C GLU A 705 34.43 47.49 -7.39
N LYS A 706 33.29 47.52 -6.70
CA LYS A 706 32.21 48.48 -6.96
C LYS A 706 31.74 48.53 -8.42
N SER A 707 31.72 47.38 -9.10
CA SER A 707 31.28 47.28 -10.50
C SER A 707 29.90 46.65 -10.67
N ILE A 708 29.38 45.98 -9.63
CA ILE A 708 28.03 45.43 -9.63
C ILE A 708 27.08 46.50 -9.15
N GLN A 709 26.43 47.19 -10.09
CA GLN A 709 25.44 48.22 -9.77
C GLN A 709 24.15 47.56 -9.27
N LEU A 710 23.86 47.73 -7.99
CA LEU A 710 22.53 47.46 -7.47
C LEU A 710 21.75 48.76 -7.55
N GLY A 711 20.52 48.71 -8.07
CA GLY A 711 19.61 49.85 -8.05
C GLY A 711 19.22 50.24 -6.61
N ARG A 712 18.07 50.90 -6.44
CA ARG A 712 17.57 51.20 -5.09
C ARG A 712 17.05 49.93 -4.42
N VAL A 713 17.76 49.44 -3.41
CA VAL A 713 17.40 48.22 -2.67
C VAL A 713 16.95 48.57 -1.26
N GLU A 714 15.72 48.21 -0.89
CA GLU A 714 15.21 48.41 0.47
C GLU A 714 15.74 47.33 1.43
N ARG A 715 15.71 46.06 1.03
CA ARG A 715 16.22 44.94 1.85
C ARG A 715 17.20 44.08 1.07
N LEU A 716 18.43 43.99 1.55
CA LEU A 716 19.47 43.13 1.00
C LEU A 716 19.74 41.96 1.96
N THR A 717 19.61 40.73 1.48
CA THR A 717 19.95 39.51 2.24
C THR A 717 21.06 38.76 1.53
N LEU A 718 22.17 38.54 2.25
CA LEU A 718 23.32 37.77 1.81
C LEU A 718 23.45 36.51 2.67
N GLU A 719 23.35 35.35 2.05
CA GLU A 719 23.46 34.04 2.70
C GLU A 719 24.76 33.33 2.30
N GLU A 720 25.47 32.81 3.30
CA GLU A 720 26.63 31.91 3.10
C GLU A 720 27.75 32.58 2.28
N HIS A 721 28.32 31.94 1.26
CA HIS A 721 29.40 32.53 0.50
C HIS A 721 28.98 33.80 -0.26
N ALA A 722 27.68 34.07 -0.46
CA ALA A 722 27.21 35.29 -1.14
C ALA A 722 27.67 36.57 -0.42
N ILE A 723 28.00 36.47 0.87
CA ILE A 723 28.59 37.55 1.67
C ILE A 723 29.88 38.07 1.04
N SER A 724 30.67 37.19 0.44
CA SER A 724 31.95 37.54 -0.22
C SER A 724 31.76 38.42 -1.47
N ILE A 725 30.54 38.60 -1.98
CA ILE A 725 30.25 39.53 -3.09
C ILE A 725 30.17 40.98 -2.61
N LEU A 726 29.98 41.23 -1.31
CA LEU A 726 29.74 42.57 -0.76
C LEU A 726 30.77 43.64 -1.20
N PRO A 727 32.09 43.39 -1.26
CA PRO A 727 33.07 44.38 -1.74
C PRO A 727 32.92 44.77 -3.22
N ARG A 728 32.24 43.93 -4.01
CA ARG A 728 32.04 44.12 -5.46
C ARG A 728 30.76 44.89 -5.79
N VAL A 729 29.86 44.99 -4.82
CA VAL A 729 28.59 45.69 -4.94
C VAL A 729 28.81 47.20 -4.85
N LEU A 730 28.31 47.93 -5.84
CA LEU A 730 28.16 49.38 -5.78
C LEU A 730 26.72 49.70 -5.37
N ILE A 731 26.58 50.27 -4.17
CA ILE A 731 25.35 50.89 -3.68
C ILE A 731 25.43 52.38 -4.01
N ASP A 732 24.42 52.89 -4.70
CA ASP A 732 24.28 54.33 -4.99
C ASP A 732 24.39 55.13 -3.68
N GLU A 733 25.16 56.21 -3.69
CA GLU A 733 25.36 57.09 -2.52
C GLU A 733 24.05 57.68 -1.99
N ASN A 734 23.03 57.78 -2.86
CA ASN A 734 21.69 58.25 -2.52
C ASN A 734 20.72 57.11 -2.17
N ASN A 735 21.17 55.85 -2.12
CA ASN A 735 20.33 54.71 -1.75
C ASN A 735 20.44 54.44 -0.23
N THR A 736 19.33 54.63 0.46
CA THR A 736 19.18 54.21 1.87
C THR A 736 18.61 52.79 1.91
N ILE A 737 19.42 51.82 2.33
CA ILE A 737 18.97 50.44 2.56
C ILE A 737 18.22 50.38 3.89
N GLY A 738 16.95 49.98 3.85
CA GLY A 738 16.14 49.78 5.05
C GLY A 738 16.69 48.65 5.93
N SER A 739 17.08 47.52 5.35
CA SER A 739 17.62 46.39 6.10
C SER A 739 18.71 45.62 5.34
N LEU A 740 19.90 45.46 5.93
CA LEU A 740 20.96 44.59 5.44
C LEU A 740 21.09 43.36 6.37
N ASN A 741 20.73 42.19 5.85
CA ASN A 741 20.81 40.92 6.56
C ASN A 741 21.98 40.09 6.03
N VAL A 742 22.91 39.72 6.91
CA VAL A 742 24.07 38.92 6.57
C VAL A 742 24.08 37.64 7.40
N LEU A 743 23.89 36.51 6.74
CA LEU A 743 23.64 35.20 7.35
C LEU A 743 24.85 34.28 7.10
N GLY A 744 25.88 34.38 7.95
CA GLY A 744 27.12 33.61 7.83
C GLY A 744 27.06 32.31 8.63
N GLY A 745 26.88 31.16 7.97
CA GLY A 745 26.93 29.85 8.65
C GLY A 745 28.30 29.50 9.28
N GLU A 746 29.38 29.68 8.51
CA GLU A 746 30.75 29.30 8.86
C GLU A 746 31.73 30.45 8.60
N LEU A 747 32.98 30.36 9.08
CA LEU A 747 34.00 31.39 8.84
C LEU A 747 34.46 31.43 7.37
N GLU A 748 34.47 30.28 6.69
CA GLU A 748 34.86 30.18 5.28
C GLU A 748 33.96 30.98 4.34
N HIS A 749 32.70 31.21 4.73
CA HIS A 749 31.75 32.06 4.00
C HIS A 749 32.22 33.53 3.90
N LEU A 750 33.07 33.96 4.83
CA LEU A 750 33.46 35.36 5.05
C LEU A 750 34.88 35.67 4.54
N GLU A 751 35.63 34.68 4.05
CA GLU A 751 37.04 34.85 3.68
C GLU A 751 37.30 36.03 2.73
N GLY A 752 36.41 36.28 1.78
CA GLY A 752 36.54 37.39 0.83
C GLY A 752 36.44 38.75 1.52
N VAL A 753 35.56 38.87 2.51
CA VAL A 753 35.31 40.11 3.25
C VAL A 753 36.35 40.34 4.36
N LEU A 754 36.80 39.28 5.05
CA LEU A 754 37.74 39.42 6.16
C LEU A 754 39.15 39.84 5.72
N ARG A 755 39.50 39.65 4.44
CA ARG A 755 40.78 40.10 3.85
C ARG A 755 40.81 41.60 3.58
N GLU A 756 39.66 42.25 3.56
CA GLU A 756 39.55 43.68 3.31
C GLU A 756 40.10 44.50 4.48
N GLU A 757 40.56 45.72 4.20
CA GLU A 757 40.96 46.66 5.25
C GLU A 757 39.75 47.07 6.10
N ASP A 758 39.99 47.46 7.35
CA ASP A 758 38.91 47.94 8.22
C ASP A 758 38.26 49.19 7.62
N LYS A 759 36.93 49.23 7.64
CA LYS A 759 36.12 50.30 7.01
C LYS A 759 36.39 50.50 5.51
N SER A 760 36.89 49.49 4.77
CA SER A 760 37.05 49.61 3.31
C SER A 760 35.74 49.32 2.56
N ILE A 761 34.85 48.50 3.12
CA ILE A 761 33.64 48.04 2.44
C ILE A 761 32.51 49.04 2.70
N TRP A 762 32.27 49.90 1.72
CA TRP A 762 31.15 50.83 1.75
C TRP A 762 29.81 50.10 1.53
N ILE A 763 28.89 50.21 2.50
CA ILE A 763 27.55 49.62 2.43
C ILE A 763 26.41 50.65 2.31
N GLY A 764 26.75 51.92 2.05
CA GLY A 764 25.77 53.00 1.95
C GLY A 764 25.20 53.45 3.30
N GLU A 765 24.04 54.11 3.24
CA GLU A 765 23.22 54.40 4.41
C GLU A 765 22.33 53.18 4.70
N VAL A 766 22.54 52.52 5.85
CA VAL A 766 21.77 51.34 6.26
C VAL A 766 21.03 51.66 7.55
N LYS A 767 19.70 51.54 7.55
CA LYS A 767 18.89 51.79 8.76
C LYS A 767 19.00 50.65 9.77
N GLU A 768 18.87 49.42 9.30
CA GLU A 768 18.96 48.22 10.12
C GLU A 768 20.02 47.25 9.59
N LEU A 769 21.02 46.94 10.43
CA LEU A 769 22.04 45.94 10.12
C LEU A 769 21.83 44.69 11.00
N ARG A 770 21.59 43.54 10.37
CA ARG A 770 21.51 42.25 11.05
C ARG A 770 22.67 41.35 10.65
N LEU A 771 23.51 41.02 11.61
CA LEU A 771 24.61 40.07 11.43
C LEU A 771 24.32 38.83 12.28
N GLU A 772 24.13 37.69 11.62
CA GLU A 772 23.88 36.43 12.32
C GLU A 772 25.10 35.52 12.30
N LYS A 773 25.29 34.77 13.40
CA LYS A 773 26.30 33.72 13.53
C LYS A 773 27.73 34.26 13.28
N THR A 774 28.49 33.69 12.35
CA THR A 774 29.89 34.08 12.11
C THR A 774 30.00 35.46 11.46
N ALA A 775 28.91 35.96 10.84
CA ALA A 775 28.90 37.22 10.12
C ALA A 775 29.20 38.44 11.01
N ILE A 776 29.08 38.32 12.34
CA ILE A 776 29.45 39.40 13.28
C ILE A 776 30.92 39.83 13.07
N SER A 777 31.80 38.89 12.69
CA SER A 777 33.23 39.17 12.50
C SER A 777 33.54 40.14 11.35
N ILE A 778 32.59 40.38 10.43
CA ILE A 778 32.81 41.33 9.34
C ILE A 778 32.51 42.77 9.72
N PHE A 779 31.88 43.02 10.88
CA PHE A 779 31.47 44.37 11.29
C PHE A 779 32.60 45.41 11.21
N PRO A 780 33.85 45.14 11.64
CA PRO A 780 34.96 46.10 11.52
C PRO A 780 35.32 46.46 10.08
N LYS A 781 34.97 45.61 9.10
CA LYS A 781 35.25 45.80 7.68
C LYS A 781 34.26 46.74 7.00
N LEU A 782 33.08 46.92 7.59
CA LEU A 782 31.99 47.70 7.01
C LEU A 782 32.16 49.19 7.31
N ARG A 783 31.91 50.02 6.30
CA ARG A 783 31.79 51.47 6.39
C ARG A 783 30.40 51.89 5.94
N THR A 784 29.65 52.49 6.86
CA THR A 784 28.38 53.18 6.55
C THR A 784 28.63 54.66 6.33
N GLY A 785 27.62 55.37 5.83
CA GLY A 785 27.67 56.82 5.59
C GLY A 785 27.84 57.69 6.82
N LYS A 786 26.81 58.46 7.17
CA LYS A 786 26.87 59.33 8.35
C LYS A 786 27.11 58.51 9.61
N GLU A 787 27.95 59.01 10.50
CA GLU A 787 28.20 58.41 11.81
C GLU A 787 26.88 58.22 12.58
N LEU A 788 26.35 56.99 12.51
CA LEU A 788 25.38 56.39 13.44
C LEU A 788 24.05 57.12 13.65
N GLU A 789 23.19 57.14 12.63
CA GLU A 789 21.74 57.00 12.83
C GLU A 789 21.27 55.60 12.36
N MET A 790 21.99 54.54 12.77
CA MET A 790 21.46 53.17 12.61
C MET A 790 20.30 52.99 13.60
N GLU A 791 19.08 52.89 13.07
CA GLU A 791 17.84 52.71 13.83
C GLU A 791 17.84 51.36 14.60
N GLY A 792 18.59 50.35 14.11
CA GLY A 792 18.73 49.06 14.80
C GLY A 792 19.96 48.24 14.38
N LEU A 793 20.67 47.69 15.37
CA LEU A 793 21.74 46.68 15.19
C LEU A 793 21.34 45.40 15.91
N ALA A 794 21.14 44.31 15.17
CA ALA A 794 20.80 43.02 15.76
C ALA A 794 21.93 42.00 15.52
N LEU A 795 22.60 41.59 16.59
CA LEU A 795 23.69 40.62 16.58
C LEU A 795 23.21 39.31 17.20
N TYR A 796 22.97 38.30 16.37
CA TYR A 796 22.54 36.98 16.84
C TYR A 796 23.72 36.02 16.86
N ALA A 797 24.46 36.03 17.97
CA ALA A 797 25.50 35.04 18.22
C ALA A 797 24.88 33.76 18.78
N LYS A 798 25.11 32.61 18.11
CA LYS A 798 24.93 31.31 18.76
C LYS A 798 25.93 31.28 19.93
N LYS A 799 25.51 30.91 21.15
CA LYS A 799 26.39 30.71 22.31
C LYS A 799 27.46 29.67 21.98
N ASP A 800 28.56 30.08 21.36
CA ASP A 800 29.74 29.25 21.18
C ASP A 800 30.84 29.82 22.07
N ARG A 801 31.28 29.01 23.03
CA ARG A 801 32.12 29.39 24.19
C ARG A 801 33.57 29.81 23.83
N ARG A 802 33.87 30.15 22.58
CA ARG A 802 35.26 30.23 22.08
C ARG A 802 35.76 31.58 21.59
N PHE A 803 34.95 32.65 21.60
CA PHE A 803 35.47 33.99 21.28
C PHE A 803 35.16 34.98 22.42
N ARG A 804 36.13 35.11 23.33
CA ARG A 804 36.35 36.30 24.17
C ARG A 804 37.61 36.98 23.63
N ASN A 805 37.41 38.06 22.89
CA ASN A 805 38.19 39.31 22.83
C ASN A 805 37.91 40.03 21.53
#